data_AF-A0A1D2SCH5-F1
#
_entry.id   AF-A0A1D2SCH5-F1
#
_cell.length_a   1.000
_cell.length_b   1.000
_cell.length_c   1.000
_cell.angle_alpha   90.00
_cell.angle_beta   90.00
_cell.angle_gamma   90.00
#
_symmetry.space_group_name_H-M   'P 1'
#
loop_
_entity.id
_entity.type
_entity.pdbx_description
1 polymer ?
#
loop_
_entity_poly.entity_id
_entity_poly.type
_entity_poly.pdbx_seq_one_letter_code
_entity_poly.pdbx_strand_id
1 'polypeptide(L)'
;MIRAGIAGLFAAILMACSSGDDPPAQVVEASATIGAEGGTVTGPAGVVVKIPAGALTEPTVIRIARTAAGSPSAPPDGYTVGDKVYEITPHDLVFLYPVTIEMPWTAGANDQLPFKASPSDVWLPVGATIDGGTASWLANSFSWFMVGVCAPRTDDPYSCVTPNVQPSVVSSIADAITKRHSGPESIAWTVTKATTLDITLNYSAAADCGDAKLTVTRRANGGRLAATLIDTAVPLSTDPENAKRRRGNHLWQLPMSEADNGLGAYDVRFSCQRPGRSYRASAGGTLMFYGDNIAPLPAVAPTFVTQPANATVTVGMTATFSASASGTPAPTLQWQRSTDGATWVDIAGATAATHTTSATTITDDGNQFRVVATNTAGSESSIAATLTVKEAATTVWSAASTIQALGTNYDPAAGIDGSDRALAVWMAYPPGQTTARAYFASASASGGGWSAPALIDGGVNGYETRLAVATDGRAVAAWGYAIGSAYHLAAARFDGSAWGPVVRVDTSLSGNSSEHHLAIDDTGRALLVWSQPDAGGRYGVYASIDAGAGWSSPAAIDRGAISGVISMAVNGTGRGFVVFSETSDTVIAVPVDLGSGFGSPQVIREKGRSVGTSRVTVDADGNALAIWIDSTDGGDRLRWSRSTGNTGWSAPADVDAIGWPFARNLALAGSAGGDAAAVWMLRDGDGKDAIWTRRFSTAGGWGALERLSTVGRWAESPNAAMNASGRLVVSWKQSDETNSIYQTWARVHDGTWHDAQRLASSSQDGRVDWQRALAVGASGRAVVLWSEYSSGSDEPLLGAFWP
;
A
#
# COMPACT_ATOMS: atom_id res chain seq x y z
N MET A 1 -72.72 21.58 20.47
CA MET A 1 -72.68 20.73 21.69
C MET A 1 -71.46 19.82 21.61
N ILE A 2 -70.74 19.65 22.72
CA ILE A 2 -70.03 18.44 23.19
C ILE A 2 -69.51 17.44 22.13
N ARG A 3 -68.19 17.19 22.08
CA ARG A 3 -67.58 15.88 22.46
C ARG A 3 -66.05 15.83 22.30
N ALA A 4 -65.42 15.24 23.31
CA ALA A 4 -64.05 14.73 23.34
C ALA A 4 -64.05 13.27 23.85
N GLY A 5 -62.96 12.53 23.60
CA GLY A 5 -62.71 11.09 23.87
C GLY A 5 -61.63 10.59 22.89
N ILE A 6 -60.87 9.48 23.03
CA ILE A 6 -60.85 8.24 23.86
C ILE A 6 -59.48 7.54 23.55
N ALA A 7 -58.84 6.64 24.34
CA ALA A 7 -58.71 6.32 25.77
C ALA A 7 -57.59 5.23 25.93
N GLY A 8 -57.15 4.86 27.14
CA GLY A 8 -56.19 3.75 27.37
C GLY A 8 -56.14 3.25 28.83
N LEU A 9 -55.97 1.93 29.06
CA LEU A 9 -56.29 1.26 30.35
C LEU A 9 -55.41 0.02 30.68
N PHE A 10 -55.49 -0.49 31.94
CA PHE A 10 -54.92 -1.74 32.53
C PHE A 10 -53.40 -1.75 32.89
N ALA A 11 -52.80 -2.56 33.80
CA ALA A 11 -53.14 -3.21 35.11
C ALA A 11 -51.92 -4.08 35.59
N ALA A 12 -51.68 -4.54 36.84
CA ALA A 12 -51.99 -4.10 38.22
C ALA A 12 -51.24 -5.00 39.28
N ILE A 13 -51.21 -4.62 40.58
CA ILE A 13 -50.95 -5.41 41.82
C ILE A 13 -49.49 -5.85 42.18
N LEU A 14 -48.96 -5.39 43.34
CA LEU A 14 -48.64 -6.25 44.53
C LEU A 14 -48.30 -5.46 45.83
N MET A 15 -48.52 -6.12 46.98
CA MET A 15 -48.22 -5.76 48.40
C MET A 15 -46.79 -6.20 48.81
N ALA A 16 -46.14 -5.88 49.97
CA ALA A 16 -46.38 -4.99 51.13
C ALA A 16 -45.10 -4.87 52.03
N CYS A 17 -45.19 -4.07 53.12
CA CYS A 17 -44.39 -4.08 54.37
C CYS A 17 -42.97 -3.43 54.42
N SER A 18 -42.98 -2.13 54.71
CA SER A 18 -42.17 -1.40 55.73
C SER A 18 -40.87 -1.99 56.32
N SER A 19 -39.78 -1.22 56.20
CA SER A 19 -38.83 -1.02 57.30
C SER A 19 -38.10 0.33 57.18
N GLY A 20 -38.43 1.27 58.07
CA GLY A 20 -37.59 2.41 58.48
C GLY A 20 -36.92 3.27 57.41
N ASP A 21 -37.64 4.27 56.90
CA ASP A 21 -37.03 5.54 56.48
C ASP A 21 -37.37 6.61 57.52
N ASP A 22 -36.33 7.33 57.98
CA ASP A 22 -36.52 8.58 58.71
C ASP A 22 -37.35 9.57 57.85
N PRO A 23 -38.13 10.48 58.47
CA PRO A 23 -38.80 11.52 57.69
C PRO A 23 -37.74 12.30 56.89
N PRO A 24 -37.87 12.42 55.56
CA PRO A 24 -36.85 13.06 54.74
C PRO A 24 -36.62 14.49 55.25
N ALA A 25 -35.35 14.84 55.42
CA ALA A 25 -34.94 16.12 55.99
C ALA A 25 -35.71 17.27 55.31
N GLN A 26 -36.39 18.09 56.11
CA GLN A 26 -37.23 19.18 55.64
C GLN A 26 -36.45 20.04 54.64
N VAL A 27 -36.82 19.96 53.36
CA VAL A 27 -36.25 20.80 52.32
C VAL A 27 -36.69 22.22 52.61
N VAL A 28 -35.75 23.05 53.05
CA VAL A 28 -36.00 24.48 53.14
C VAL A 28 -35.96 25.01 51.71
N GLU A 29 -37.09 25.54 51.25
CA GLU A 29 -37.26 26.10 49.91
C GLU A 29 -37.70 27.57 49.98
N ALA A 30 -37.30 28.35 49.00
CA ALA A 30 -37.91 29.64 48.67
C ALA A 30 -38.23 29.70 47.18
N SER A 31 -39.30 30.39 46.79
CA SER A 31 -39.62 30.60 45.38
C SER A 31 -40.31 31.94 45.11
N ALA A 32 -40.11 32.47 43.91
CA ALA A 32 -40.79 33.67 43.42
C ALA A 32 -40.96 33.62 41.90
N THR A 33 -42.05 34.19 41.40
CA THR A 33 -42.25 34.43 39.95
C THR A 33 -41.61 35.76 39.58
N ILE A 34 -40.69 35.75 38.61
CA ILE A 34 -39.95 36.94 38.15
C ILE A 34 -40.28 37.20 36.68
N GLY A 35 -40.74 38.40 36.34
CA GLY A 35 -41.03 38.84 34.98
C GLY A 35 -39.87 39.59 34.32
N ALA A 36 -40.18 40.30 33.23
CA ALA A 36 -39.21 41.06 32.44
C ALA A 36 -38.68 42.30 33.18
N GLU A 37 -39.36 42.76 34.22
CA GLU A 37 -38.92 43.81 35.15
C GLU A 37 -37.73 43.40 36.04
N GLY A 38 -37.43 42.10 36.14
CA GLY A 38 -36.40 41.57 37.03
C GLY A 38 -36.84 41.51 38.50
N GLY A 39 -35.94 41.11 39.39
CA GLY A 39 -36.24 40.98 40.81
C GLY A 39 -35.15 40.27 41.61
N THR A 40 -35.49 39.81 42.82
CA THR A 40 -34.53 39.11 43.70
C THR A 40 -35.23 37.99 44.46
N VAL A 41 -34.61 36.82 44.48
CA VAL A 41 -35.08 35.64 45.22
C VAL A 41 -34.08 35.35 46.34
N THR A 42 -34.52 35.43 47.59
CA THR A 42 -33.69 35.07 48.76
C THR A 42 -34.05 33.66 49.19
N GLY A 43 -33.08 32.76 49.08
CA GLY A 43 -33.18 31.36 49.41
C GLY A 43 -32.74 31.01 50.84
N PRO A 44 -32.75 29.70 51.15
CA PRO A 44 -32.31 29.18 52.44
C PRO A 44 -30.88 29.59 52.78
N ALA A 45 -30.61 29.76 54.07
CA ALA A 45 -29.27 30.01 54.62
C ALA A 45 -28.51 31.19 53.99
N GLY A 46 -29.20 32.17 53.38
CA GLY A 46 -28.61 33.41 52.87
C GLY A 46 -28.12 33.34 51.42
N VAL A 47 -28.50 32.32 50.64
CA VAL A 47 -28.29 32.33 49.18
C VAL A 47 -29.22 33.36 48.55
N VAL A 48 -28.73 34.21 47.65
CA VAL A 48 -29.54 35.23 46.96
C VAL A 48 -29.31 35.15 45.45
N VAL A 49 -30.40 35.25 44.69
CA VAL A 49 -30.39 35.33 43.22
C VAL A 49 -30.97 36.66 42.79
N LYS A 50 -30.18 37.52 42.15
CA LYS A 50 -30.59 38.84 41.65
C LYS A 50 -30.70 38.78 40.13
N ILE A 51 -31.90 39.03 39.62
CA ILE A 51 -32.24 38.96 38.20
C ILE A 51 -32.45 40.39 37.68
N PRO A 52 -31.60 40.92 36.78
CA PRO A 52 -31.78 42.28 36.26
C PRO A 52 -32.96 42.36 35.30
N ALA A 53 -33.50 43.57 35.12
CA ALA A 53 -34.54 43.84 34.13
C ALA A 53 -34.08 43.43 32.73
N GLY A 54 -34.98 42.81 31.97
CA GLY A 54 -34.74 42.27 30.62
C GLY A 54 -34.04 40.91 30.57
N ALA A 55 -33.62 40.32 31.70
CA ALA A 55 -32.99 38.98 31.72
C ALA A 55 -33.96 37.85 31.29
N LEU A 56 -35.26 38.07 31.49
CA LEU A 56 -36.35 37.17 31.10
C LEU A 56 -37.33 37.91 30.16
N THR A 57 -37.92 37.17 29.23
CA THR A 57 -39.03 37.66 28.37
C THR A 57 -40.40 37.22 28.86
N GLU A 58 -40.47 36.17 29.69
CA GLU A 58 -41.71 35.60 30.21
C GLU A 58 -41.63 35.39 31.73
N PRO A 59 -42.75 35.56 32.47
CA PRO A 59 -42.79 35.32 33.92
C PRO A 59 -42.37 33.89 34.28
N THR A 60 -41.24 33.74 34.96
CA THR A 60 -40.66 32.43 35.28
C THR A 60 -40.62 32.21 36.79
N VAL A 61 -41.10 31.04 37.25
CA VAL A 61 -41.04 30.64 38.67
C VAL A 61 -39.63 30.16 39.00
N ILE A 62 -38.88 30.94 39.78
CA ILE A 62 -37.55 30.58 40.24
C ILE A 62 -37.67 29.98 41.63
N ARG A 63 -37.03 28.83 41.88
CA ARG A 63 -36.94 28.21 43.21
C ARG A 63 -35.48 28.03 43.63
N ILE A 64 -35.22 28.16 44.94
CA ILE A 64 -33.94 27.86 45.57
C ILE A 64 -34.21 26.89 46.72
N ALA A 65 -33.62 25.71 46.67
CA ALA A 65 -33.74 24.67 47.69
C ALA A 65 -32.35 24.31 48.27
N ARG A 66 -32.25 24.04 49.57
CA ARG A 66 -31.02 23.45 50.15
C ARG A 66 -31.20 21.94 50.24
N THR A 67 -30.68 21.23 49.24
CA THR A 67 -30.78 19.77 49.10
C THR A 67 -29.57 19.24 48.35
N ALA A 68 -29.20 17.97 48.61
CA ALA A 68 -28.22 17.22 47.83
C ALA A 68 -28.88 16.06 47.04
N ALA A 69 -30.18 15.81 47.24
CA ALA A 69 -30.89 14.72 46.58
C ALA A 69 -31.08 15.05 45.09
N GLY A 70 -30.51 14.22 44.20
CA GLY A 70 -30.49 14.47 42.75
C GLY A 70 -29.29 15.30 42.26
N SER A 71 -28.40 15.75 43.15
CA SER A 71 -27.18 16.44 42.75
C SER A 71 -26.16 15.47 42.09
N PRO A 72 -25.32 15.93 41.14
CA PRO A 72 -24.26 15.12 40.57
C PRO A 72 -23.24 14.65 41.62
N SER A 73 -22.69 13.45 41.43
CA SER A 73 -21.73 12.85 42.37
C SER A 73 -20.56 13.78 42.67
N ALA A 74 -20.27 13.97 43.95
CA ALA A 74 -19.15 14.78 44.44
C ALA A 74 -17.82 14.41 43.74
N PRO A 75 -16.96 15.39 43.40
CA PRO A 75 -15.69 15.11 42.73
C PRO A 75 -14.75 14.34 43.66
N PRO A 76 -14.32 13.11 43.31
CA PRO A 76 -13.42 12.33 44.15
C PRO A 76 -11.96 12.72 43.87
N ASP A 77 -11.54 13.86 44.40
CA ASP A 77 -10.14 14.12 44.81
C ASP A 77 -10.00 15.51 45.44
N GLY A 78 -9.38 15.59 46.63
CA GLY A 78 -8.94 16.84 47.25
C GLY A 78 -10.02 17.76 47.86
N TYR A 79 -11.24 17.81 47.32
CA TYR A 79 -12.30 18.68 47.83
C TYR A 79 -13.34 17.91 48.65
N THR A 80 -13.64 18.38 49.86
CA THR A 80 -14.80 17.92 50.61
C THR A 80 -16.03 18.74 50.22
N VAL A 81 -17.10 18.05 49.82
CA VAL A 81 -18.43 18.65 49.64
C VAL A 81 -19.04 18.81 51.03
N GLY A 82 -19.11 20.04 51.52
CA GLY A 82 -19.73 20.36 52.80
C GLY A 82 -21.27 20.39 52.73
N ASP A 83 -21.91 20.51 53.89
CA ASP A 83 -23.37 20.34 54.13
C ASP A 83 -24.31 21.37 53.44
N LYS A 84 -23.87 22.06 52.38
CA LYS A 84 -24.54 23.21 51.75
C LYS A 84 -24.54 23.10 50.22
N VAL A 85 -25.15 22.05 49.69
CA VAL A 85 -25.57 21.97 48.29
C VAL A 85 -26.91 22.70 48.13
N TYR A 86 -27.05 23.45 47.05
CA TYR A 86 -28.26 24.18 46.68
C TYR A 86 -28.69 23.84 45.26
N GLU A 87 -29.98 23.58 45.09
CA GLU A 87 -30.64 23.44 43.80
C GLU A 87 -31.30 24.77 43.43
N ILE A 88 -31.12 25.24 42.20
CA ILE A 88 -31.84 26.40 41.68
C ILE A 88 -32.56 25.99 40.40
N THR A 89 -33.88 26.15 40.38
CA THR A 89 -34.75 25.69 39.27
C THR A 89 -35.49 26.87 38.61
N PRO A 90 -35.88 26.78 37.33
CA PRO A 90 -35.69 25.64 36.43
C PRO A 90 -34.25 25.50 35.92
N HIS A 91 -33.77 24.24 35.87
CA HIS A 91 -32.44 23.92 35.37
C HIS A 91 -32.26 24.33 33.91
N ASP A 92 -31.05 24.77 33.56
CA ASP A 92 -30.60 25.12 32.22
C ASP A 92 -31.40 26.24 31.52
N LEU A 93 -32.26 26.96 32.25
CA LEU A 93 -32.87 28.23 31.85
C LEU A 93 -31.79 29.22 31.39
N VAL A 94 -31.82 29.65 30.13
CA VAL A 94 -30.83 30.59 29.58
C VAL A 94 -31.36 32.02 29.69
N PHE A 95 -30.64 32.86 30.43
CA PHE A 95 -30.97 34.28 30.55
C PHE A 95 -30.46 35.13 29.37
N LEU A 96 -31.19 36.20 29.05
CA LEU A 96 -30.76 37.21 28.07
C LEU A 96 -29.67 38.15 28.61
N TYR A 97 -29.58 38.28 29.94
CA TYR A 97 -28.54 38.99 30.69
C TYR A 97 -28.17 38.15 31.92
N PRO A 98 -26.88 38.09 32.31
CA PRO A 98 -26.46 37.31 33.47
C PRO A 98 -27.19 37.73 34.74
N VAL A 99 -27.56 36.73 35.56
CA VAL A 99 -28.09 36.93 36.91
C VAL A 99 -26.96 36.81 37.92
N THR A 100 -27.06 37.54 39.03
CA THR A 100 -26.06 37.44 40.11
C THR A 100 -26.50 36.38 41.11
N ILE A 101 -25.60 35.44 41.42
CA ILE A 101 -25.77 34.46 42.50
C ILE A 101 -24.82 34.87 43.62
N GLU A 102 -25.36 34.95 44.83
CA GLU A 102 -24.65 35.29 46.04
C GLU A 102 -24.82 34.15 47.06
N MET A 103 -23.71 33.72 47.67
CA MET A 103 -23.70 32.71 48.73
C MET A 103 -22.88 33.19 49.93
N PRO A 104 -23.25 32.84 51.18
CA PRO A 104 -22.45 33.17 52.35
C PRO A 104 -21.06 32.53 52.28
N TRP A 105 -20.04 33.31 52.62
CA TRP A 105 -18.62 32.94 52.56
C TRP A 105 -17.96 33.08 53.93
N THR A 106 -17.09 32.14 54.30
CA THR A 106 -16.40 32.19 55.60
C THR A 106 -15.06 32.90 55.44
N ALA A 107 -14.92 34.08 56.07
CA ALA A 107 -13.68 34.85 56.00
C ALA A 107 -12.48 34.07 56.54
N GLY A 108 -11.35 34.12 55.82
CA GLY A 108 -10.08 33.45 56.18
C GLY A 108 -9.86 32.07 55.56
N ALA A 109 -10.86 31.47 54.89
CA ALA A 109 -10.73 30.18 54.24
C ALA A 109 -10.22 30.32 52.78
N ASN A 110 -8.90 30.38 52.60
CA ASN A 110 -8.27 30.44 51.26
C ASN A 110 -8.46 29.14 50.44
N ASP A 111 -8.89 28.05 51.08
CA ASP A 111 -9.12 26.75 50.45
C ASP A 111 -10.57 26.55 49.96
N GLN A 112 -11.45 27.55 50.11
CA GLN A 112 -12.82 27.49 49.60
C GLN A 112 -12.91 27.87 48.12
N LEU A 113 -13.75 27.15 47.36
CA LEU A 113 -14.14 27.49 45.98
C LEU A 113 -15.63 27.20 45.76
N PRO A 114 -16.40 28.09 45.10
CA PRO A 114 -17.73 27.76 44.64
C PRO A 114 -17.67 26.84 43.41
N PHE A 115 -18.67 25.97 43.27
CA PHE A 115 -18.83 25.04 42.17
C PHE A 115 -20.25 25.05 41.62
N LYS A 116 -20.40 24.73 40.34
CA LYS A 116 -21.67 24.54 39.62
C LYS A 116 -21.69 23.19 38.90
N ALA A 117 -22.86 22.57 38.79
CA ALA A 117 -23.07 21.40 37.93
C ALA A 117 -24.50 21.36 37.34
N SER A 118 -24.63 21.14 36.02
CA SER A 118 -25.93 20.79 35.41
C SER A 118 -26.34 19.35 35.78
N PRO A 119 -27.62 18.94 35.66
CA PRO A 119 -28.14 17.66 36.18
C PRO A 119 -27.53 16.34 35.65
N SER A 120 -26.56 16.41 34.73
CA SER A 120 -25.84 15.27 34.16
C SER A 120 -24.35 15.57 33.90
N ASP A 121 -23.81 16.68 34.42
CA ASP A 121 -22.41 17.09 34.24
C ASP A 121 -21.63 17.03 35.57
N VAL A 122 -20.31 17.14 35.48
CA VAL A 122 -19.40 17.22 36.62
C VAL A 122 -19.44 18.61 37.27
N TRP A 123 -19.04 18.67 38.53
CA TRP A 123 -18.81 19.92 39.24
C TRP A 123 -17.65 20.71 38.62
N LEU A 124 -17.95 21.90 38.10
CA LEU A 124 -16.99 22.87 37.55
C LEU A 124 -16.71 23.97 38.59
N PRO A 125 -15.44 24.38 38.79
CA PRO A 125 -15.11 25.48 39.68
C PRO A 125 -15.60 26.81 39.06
N VAL A 126 -16.17 27.66 39.91
CA VAL A 126 -16.67 28.98 39.54
C VAL A 126 -15.78 30.05 40.16
N GLY A 127 -15.42 31.08 39.40
CA GLY A 127 -14.81 32.27 39.98
C GLY A 127 -15.86 33.08 40.74
N ALA A 128 -15.53 33.62 41.90
CA ALA A 128 -16.41 34.53 42.63
C ALA A 128 -15.64 35.73 43.15
N THR A 129 -16.29 36.89 43.16
CA THR A 129 -15.85 38.05 43.92
C THR A 129 -16.22 37.82 45.38
N ILE A 130 -15.25 37.89 46.28
CA ILE A 130 -15.47 37.77 47.72
C ILE A 130 -15.50 39.17 48.33
N ASP A 131 -16.64 39.55 48.92
CA ASP A 131 -16.79 40.81 49.64
C ASP A 131 -17.65 40.60 50.90
N GLY A 132 -17.30 41.23 52.01
CA GLY A 132 -18.10 41.27 53.25
C GLY A 132 -18.51 39.93 53.89
N GLY A 133 -17.94 38.79 53.48
CA GLY A 133 -18.43 37.46 53.89
C GLY A 133 -19.48 36.86 52.94
N THR A 134 -19.50 37.29 51.68
CA THR A 134 -20.35 36.77 50.60
C THR A 134 -19.48 36.48 49.37
N ALA A 135 -19.70 35.34 48.73
CA ALA A 135 -19.20 35.03 47.40
C ALA A 135 -20.26 35.38 46.36
N SER A 136 -19.93 36.25 45.42
CA SER A 136 -20.83 36.74 44.38
C SER A 136 -20.27 36.43 42.99
N TRP A 137 -21.09 35.88 42.10
CA TRP A 137 -20.72 35.62 40.72
C TRP A 137 -21.91 35.80 39.78
N LEU A 138 -21.60 35.84 38.48
CA LEU A 138 -22.59 36.03 37.42
C LEU A 138 -22.79 34.70 36.67
N ALA A 139 -24.05 34.30 36.53
CA ALA A 139 -24.47 33.04 35.92
C ALA A 139 -25.50 33.28 34.81
N ASN A 140 -25.42 32.49 33.73
CA ASN A 140 -26.39 32.53 32.63
C ASN A 140 -27.38 31.37 32.64
N SER A 141 -27.25 30.44 33.59
CA SER A 141 -28.19 29.35 33.82
C SER A 141 -28.23 28.89 35.26
N PHE A 142 -29.40 28.39 35.68
CA PHE A 142 -29.58 27.71 36.95
C PHE A 142 -29.32 26.20 36.85
N SER A 143 -28.92 25.63 37.99
CA SER A 143 -28.21 24.35 38.11
C SER A 143 -28.02 24.04 39.60
N TRP A 144 -27.24 23.00 39.90
CA TRP A 144 -26.72 22.73 41.24
C TRP A 144 -25.54 23.65 41.57
N PHE A 145 -25.47 24.12 42.81
CA PHE A 145 -24.40 25.00 43.31
C PHE A 145 -23.94 24.60 44.71
N MET A 146 -22.66 24.76 45.01
CA MET A 146 -22.09 24.51 46.35
C MET A 146 -20.81 25.33 46.59
N VAL A 147 -20.32 25.35 47.83
CA VAL A 147 -18.95 25.78 48.17
C VAL A 147 -18.18 24.57 48.69
N GLY A 148 -17.15 24.15 47.96
CA GLY A 148 -16.25 23.06 48.35
C GLY A 148 -15.03 23.62 49.10
N VAL A 149 -14.45 22.81 49.99
CA VAL A 149 -13.20 23.14 50.71
C VAL A 149 -12.11 22.19 50.24
N CYS A 150 -10.95 22.71 49.80
CA CYS A 150 -9.81 21.85 49.52
C CYS A 150 -9.14 21.38 50.82
N ALA A 151 -8.81 20.09 50.86
CA ALA A 151 -7.92 19.48 51.83
C ALA A 151 -6.62 19.09 51.09
N PRO A 152 -5.54 19.90 51.19
CA PRO A 152 -4.26 19.57 50.58
C PRO A 152 -3.73 18.21 51.03
N ARG A 153 -3.40 17.34 50.07
CA ARG A 153 -2.90 16.00 50.33
C ARG A 153 -1.37 15.99 50.37
N THR A 154 -0.79 15.45 51.44
CA THR A 154 0.67 15.32 51.56
C THR A 154 1.26 14.33 50.55
N ASP A 155 0.47 13.37 50.09
CA ASP A 155 0.83 12.40 49.04
C ASP A 155 0.59 12.93 47.61
N ASP A 156 -0.02 14.10 47.44
CA ASP A 156 -0.31 14.69 46.13
C ASP A 156 -0.15 16.22 46.13
N PRO A 157 1.01 16.75 45.68
CA PRO A 157 1.28 18.18 45.69
C PRO A 157 0.40 19.00 44.72
N TYR A 158 -0.41 18.32 43.89
CA TYR A 158 -1.33 18.92 42.93
C TYR A 158 -2.82 18.78 43.33
N SER A 159 -3.14 18.24 44.52
CA SER A 159 -4.54 17.92 44.91
C SER A 159 -5.51 19.10 44.91
N CYS A 160 -5.02 20.34 45.03
CA CYS A 160 -5.81 21.58 44.95
C CYS A 160 -5.60 22.35 43.63
N VAL A 161 -4.80 21.84 42.68
CA VAL A 161 -4.47 22.54 41.43
C VAL A 161 -5.56 22.29 40.38
N THR A 162 -6.56 23.16 40.38
CA THR A 162 -7.67 23.11 39.40
C THR A 162 -7.21 23.54 38.01
N PRO A 163 -7.78 22.95 36.94
CA PRO A 163 -7.63 23.47 35.59
C PRO A 163 -8.29 24.85 35.45
N ASN A 164 -7.91 25.60 34.42
CA ASN A 164 -8.47 26.90 34.08
C ASN A 164 -8.48 27.05 32.55
N VAL A 165 -9.46 27.76 31.98
CA VAL A 165 -9.50 28.19 30.58
C VAL A 165 -10.01 29.63 30.48
N GLN A 166 -9.28 30.47 29.77
CA GLN A 166 -9.53 31.90 29.62
C GLN A 166 -9.48 32.29 28.13
N PRO A 167 -10.64 32.64 27.54
CA PRO A 167 -10.73 33.08 26.15
C PRO A 167 -10.33 34.55 26.03
N SER A 168 -9.46 34.84 25.08
CA SER A 168 -9.23 36.18 24.53
C SER A 168 -9.81 36.25 23.13
N VAL A 169 -10.60 37.28 22.82
CA VAL A 169 -11.30 37.42 21.53
C VAL A 169 -10.87 38.71 20.86
N VAL A 170 -10.47 38.60 19.59
CA VAL A 170 -10.13 39.71 18.70
C VAL A 170 -10.94 39.55 17.41
N SER A 171 -11.31 40.65 16.76
CA SER A 171 -12.05 40.63 15.50
C SER A 171 -11.15 40.99 14.31
N SER A 172 -11.47 40.45 13.13
CA SER A 172 -10.79 40.76 11.86
C SER A 172 -10.82 42.25 11.47
N ILE A 173 -11.74 43.01 12.07
CA ILE A 173 -11.93 44.45 11.88
C ILE A 173 -11.84 45.11 13.28
N ALA A 174 -11.07 46.19 13.40
CA ALA A 174 -10.97 46.95 14.65
C ALA A 174 -12.34 47.53 15.06
N ASP A 175 -12.61 47.57 16.37
CA ASP A 175 -13.87 48.05 16.97
C ASP A 175 -15.16 47.33 16.52
N ALA A 176 -15.04 46.18 15.84
CA ALA A 176 -16.18 45.37 15.38
C ALA A 176 -16.85 44.53 16.46
N ILE A 177 -16.28 44.49 17.67
CA ILE A 177 -16.85 43.83 18.86
C ILE A 177 -16.79 44.74 20.08
N THR A 178 -17.86 44.73 20.88
CA THR A 178 -17.94 45.42 22.17
C THR A 178 -18.22 44.39 23.26
N LYS A 179 -17.37 44.33 24.29
CA LYS A 179 -17.57 43.41 25.42
C LYS A 179 -18.78 43.82 26.25
N ARG A 180 -19.80 42.98 26.30
CA ARG A 180 -21.10 43.22 26.95
C ARG A 180 -21.09 42.79 28.41
N HIS A 181 -20.41 41.69 28.71
CA HIS A 181 -20.22 41.17 30.06
C HIS A 181 -18.92 40.36 30.15
N SER A 182 -18.27 40.38 31.31
CA SER A 182 -17.16 39.50 31.66
C SER A 182 -17.45 38.87 33.02
N GLY A 183 -17.65 37.56 33.03
CA GLY A 183 -17.76 36.75 34.23
C GLY A 183 -16.87 35.52 34.12
N PRO A 184 -16.68 34.79 35.23
CA PRO A 184 -15.89 33.57 35.23
C PRO A 184 -16.63 32.36 34.63
N GLU A 185 -17.97 32.30 34.72
CA GLU A 185 -18.77 31.30 33.99
C GLU A 185 -19.04 31.68 32.52
N SER A 186 -18.97 32.97 32.17
CA SER A 186 -19.34 33.41 30.81
C SER A 186 -18.72 34.73 30.39
N ILE A 187 -18.49 34.88 29.10
CA ILE A 187 -18.07 36.16 28.52
C ILE A 187 -18.92 36.43 27.28
N ALA A 188 -19.45 37.66 27.21
CA ALA A 188 -20.38 38.07 26.17
C ALA A 188 -19.84 39.28 25.38
N TRP A 189 -20.04 39.25 24.07
CA TRP A 189 -19.75 40.36 23.16
C TRP A 189 -20.94 40.67 22.27
N THR A 190 -21.18 41.95 22.03
CA THR A 190 -21.96 42.41 20.88
C THR A 190 -21.02 42.52 19.69
N VAL A 191 -21.41 41.92 18.57
CA VAL A 191 -20.71 41.96 17.29
C VAL A 191 -21.47 42.90 16.37
N THR A 192 -20.77 43.90 15.83
CA THR A 192 -21.37 44.89 14.93
C THR A 192 -20.98 44.63 13.48
N LYS A 193 -19.70 44.39 13.18
CA LYS A 193 -19.15 44.29 11.80
C LYS A 193 -17.91 43.39 11.67
N ALA A 194 -17.91 42.19 12.24
CA ALA A 194 -16.80 41.24 12.08
C ALA A 194 -17.09 40.22 10.97
N THR A 195 -16.06 39.81 10.22
CA THR A 195 -16.13 38.67 9.27
C THR A 195 -15.62 37.38 9.89
N THR A 196 -14.64 37.48 10.82
CA THR A 196 -14.10 36.39 11.61
C THR A 196 -13.78 36.91 13.01
N LEU A 197 -13.98 36.07 14.03
CA LEU A 197 -13.48 36.26 15.38
C LEU A 197 -12.34 35.28 15.64
N ASP A 198 -11.18 35.80 16.01
CA ASP A 198 -10.02 35.02 16.43
C ASP A 198 -10.06 34.87 17.96
N ILE A 199 -10.37 33.64 18.40
CA ILE A 199 -10.59 33.29 19.80
C ILE A 199 -9.40 32.48 20.29
N THR A 200 -8.49 33.13 21.02
CA THR A 200 -7.37 32.44 21.69
C THR A 200 -7.84 31.88 23.03
N LEU A 201 -7.98 30.57 23.12
CA LEU A 201 -8.31 29.84 24.35
C LEU A 201 -7.01 29.53 25.10
N ASN A 202 -6.70 30.30 26.16
CA ASN A 202 -5.54 30.07 27.01
C ASN A 202 -5.94 29.15 28.17
N TYR A 203 -5.27 28.02 28.34
CA TYR A 203 -5.63 27.03 29.37
C TYR A 203 -4.43 26.64 30.24
N SER A 204 -4.71 26.18 31.45
CA SER A 204 -3.69 25.63 32.37
C SER A 204 -4.24 24.48 33.20
N ALA A 205 -3.37 23.53 33.55
CA ALA A 205 -3.67 22.37 34.40
C ALA A 205 -2.53 22.12 35.39
N ALA A 206 -2.69 21.12 36.26
CA ALA A 206 -1.61 20.55 37.05
C ALA A 206 -0.44 20.06 36.16
N ALA A 207 0.79 20.11 36.67
CA ALA A 207 1.98 19.77 35.89
C ALA A 207 2.02 18.29 35.43
N ASP A 208 1.38 17.39 36.18
CA ASP A 208 1.24 15.97 35.88
C ASP A 208 0.01 15.62 35.01
N CYS A 209 -0.61 16.61 34.35
CA CYS A 209 -1.68 16.35 33.39
C CYS A 209 -1.21 15.43 32.27
N GLY A 210 -1.89 14.28 32.10
CA GLY A 210 -1.53 13.25 31.13
C GLY A 210 -2.35 13.30 29.85
N ASP A 211 -3.67 13.54 29.95
CA ASP A 211 -4.58 13.69 28.82
C ASP A 211 -5.35 15.01 28.93
N ALA A 212 -4.80 16.04 28.29
CA ALA A 212 -5.37 17.37 28.22
C ALA A 212 -6.23 17.50 26.96
N LYS A 213 -7.53 17.77 27.11
CA LYS A 213 -8.50 17.81 26.01
C LYS A 213 -9.31 19.10 26.04
N LEU A 214 -9.44 19.73 24.88
CA LEU A 214 -10.26 20.92 24.65
C LEU A 214 -11.48 20.55 23.80
N THR A 215 -12.66 20.93 24.27
CA THR A 215 -13.94 20.74 23.57
C THR A 215 -14.65 22.08 23.48
N VAL A 216 -15.26 22.38 22.33
CA VAL A 216 -16.13 23.56 22.14
C VAL A 216 -17.42 23.12 21.46
N THR A 217 -18.56 23.41 22.09
CA THR A 217 -19.88 22.97 21.62
C THR A 217 -20.84 24.14 21.48
N ARG A 218 -21.41 24.33 20.29
CA ARG A 218 -22.51 25.28 20.02
C ARG A 218 -23.80 24.73 20.65
N ARG A 219 -24.47 25.54 21.48
CA ARG A 219 -25.83 25.22 21.99
C ARG A 219 -26.89 25.38 20.90
N ALA A 220 -27.93 24.57 20.97
CA ALA A 220 -29.13 24.75 20.13
C ALA A 220 -29.88 26.04 20.52
N ASN A 221 -30.25 26.87 19.55
CA ASN A 221 -31.06 28.08 19.76
C ASN A 221 -31.73 28.52 18.44
N GLY A 222 -32.95 29.05 18.50
CA GLY A 222 -33.61 29.72 17.38
C GLY A 222 -33.71 28.88 16.08
N GLY A 223 -33.92 27.57 16.18
CA GLY A 223 -33.98 26.65 15.04
C GLY A 223 -32.62 26.04 14.62
N ARG A 224 -31.51 26.42 15.28
CA ARG A 224 -30.17 25.84 15.04
C ARG A 224 -29.94 24.59 15.89
N LEU A 225 -29.35 23.56 15.29
CA LEU A 225 -28.95 22.32 15.98
C LEU A 225 -27.68 22.52 16.82
N ALA A 226 -27.54 21.77 17.92
CA ALA A 226 -26.27 21.71 18.64
C ALA A 226 -25.16 21.10 17.76
N ALA A 227 -23.91 21.55 17.93
CA ALA A 227 -22.77 21.01 17.18
C ALA A 227 -21.46 21.13 17.96
N THR A 228 -20.65 20.08 17.95
CA THR A 228 -19.28 20.11 18.48
C THR A 228 -18.35 20.65 17.40
N LEU A 229 -17.64 21.74 17.70
CA LEU A 229 -16.78 22.49 16.78
C LEU A 229 -15.29 22.18 16.99
N ILE A 230 -14.92 21.86 18.23
CA ILE A 230 -13.58 21.41 18.62
C ILE A 230 -13.77 20.22 19.55
N ASP A 231 -13.02 19.14 19.35
CA ASP A 231 -12.93 18.02 20.30
C ASP A 231 -11.57 17.31 20.16
N THR A 232 -10.52 17.94 20.69
CA THR A 232 -9.14 17.59 20.34
C THR A 232 -8.23 17.56 21.57
N ALA A 233 -7.28 16.63 21.59
CA ALA A 233 -6.19 16.63 22.58
C ALA A 233 -5.26 17.84 22.32
N VAL A 234 -4.86 18.54 23.38
CA VAL A 234 -4.11 19.80 23.28
C VAL A 234 -2.77 19.76 24.03
N PRO A 235 -1.70 20.35 23.47
CA PRO A 235 -0.38 20.34 24.09
C PRO A 235 -0.31 21.28 25.31
N LEU A 236 0.55 20.92 26.25
CA LEU A 236 0.82 21.68 27.47
C LEU A 236 2.34 21.86 27.67
N SER A 237 2.80 23.09 27.87
CA SER A 237 4.18 23.44 28.22
C SER A 237 4.32 23.80 29.71
N THR A 238 5.53 23.70 30.25
CA THR A 238 5.84 24.08 31.65
C THR A 238 5.51 25.55 31.90
N ASP A 239 4.77 25.83 32.97
CA ASP A 239 4.47 27.20 33.40
C ASP A 239 5.71 27.84 34.05
N PRO A 240 6.31 28.89 33.46
CA PRO A 240 7.52 29.50 34.00
C PRO A 240 7.28 30.27 35.31
N GLU A 241 6.04 30.61 35.63
CA GLU A 241 5.67 31.36 36.83
C GLU A 241 5.26 30.42 37.99
N ASN A 242 4.91 29.17 37.68
CA ASN A 242 4.39 28.23 38.68
C ASN A 242 4.72 26.77 38.32
N ALA A 243 5.77 26.21 38.93
CA ALA A 243 6.21 24.83 38.70
C ALA A 243 5.15 23.74 38.99
N LYS A 244 4.03 24.05 39.65
CA LYS A 244 2.91 23.12 39.84
C LYS A 244 1.92 23.10 38.67
N ARG A 245 2.08 23.99 37.68
CA ARG A 245 1.19 24.12 36.52
C ARG A 245 1.90 23.87 35.19
N ARG A 246 1.10 23.55 34.19
CA ARG A 246 1.45 23.66 32.76
C ARG A 246 0.40 24.52 32.07
N ARG A 247 0.79 25.27 31.04
CA ARG A 247 -0.10 26.14 30.24
C ARG A 247 -0.09 25.73 28.76
N GLY A 248 -1.09 26.16 28.02
CA GLY A 248 -1.15 26.07 26.58
C GLY A 248 -2.13 27.10 26.02
N ASN A 249 -2.16 27.25 24.70
CA ASN A 249 -3.18 28.03 24.02
C ASN A 249 -3.69 27.31 22.77
N HIS A 250 -4.84 27.73 22.27
CA HIS A 250 -5.42 27.24 21.04
C HIS A 250 -6.14 28.39 20.34
N LEU A 251 -5.80 28.64 19.09
CA LEU A 251 -6.48 29.64 18.26
C LEU A 251 -7.67 28.98 17.56
N TRP A 252 -8.88 29.39 17.94
CA TRP A 252 -10.11 29.03 17.26
C TRP A 252 -10.59 30.22 16.42
N GLN A 253 -10.64 30.03 15.10
CA GLN A 253 -11.17 31.04 14.18
C GLN A 253 -12.67 30.77 13.96
N LEU A 254 -13.52 31.71 14.35
CA LEU A 254 -14.98 31.62 14.25
C LEU A 254 -15.49 32.54 13.13
N PRO A 255 -15.89 32.00 11.96
CA PRO A 255 -16.41 32.82 10.86
C PRO A 255 -17.81 33.37 11.18
N MET A 256 -18.05 34.62 10.79
CA MET A 256 -19.30 35.32 11.04
C MET A 256 -20.19 35.29 9.79
N SER A 257 -21.25 34.50 9.82
CA SER A 257 -22.27 34.46 8.77
C SER A 257 -23.67 34.24 9.36
N GLU A 258 -24.73 34.57 8.61
CA GLU A 258 -26.10 34.27 9.04
C GLU A 258 -26.45 32.78 8.97
N ALA A 259 -25.91 32.07 7.99
CA ALA A 259 -26.19 30.65 7.76
C ALA A 259 -25.65 29.77 8.90
N ASP A 260 -24.41 30.00 9.33
CA ASP A 260 -23.79 29.23 10.43
C ASP A 260 -22.71 30.04 11.18
N ASN A 261 -23.07 30.47 12.39
CA ASN A 261 -22.21 30.44 13.60
C ASN A 261 -21.22 31.57 13.90
N GLY A 262 -21.57 32.82 13.61
CA GLY A 262 -21.04 33.91 14.43
C GLY A 262 -21.74 34.00 15.79
N LEU A 263 -23.06 34.18 15.74
CA LEU A 263 -23.89 34.55 16.88
C LEU A 263 -24.52 33.32 17.57
N GLY A 264 -24.40 33.23 18.89
CA GLY A 264 -24.89 32.09 19.67
C GLY A 264 -24.17 31.92 21.01
N ALA A 265 -24.50 30.83 21.70
CA ALA A 265 -23.85 30.41 22.94
C ALA A 265 -22.98 29.17 22.67
N TYR A 266 -21.73 29.21 23.12
CA TYR A 266 -20.73 28.16 22.92
C TYR A 266 -20.14 27.73 24.26
N ASP A 267 -20.31 26.48 24.63
CA ASP A 267 -19.68 25.93 25.82
C ASP A 267 -18.24 25.54 25.51
N VAL A 268 -17.30 26.22 26.15
CA VAL A 268 -15.86 25.93 26.08
C VAL A 268 -15.50 25.11 27.30
N ARG A 269 -14.91 23.92 27.08
CA ARG A 269 -14.47 23.02 28.15
C ARG A 269 -13.03 22.60 27.92
N PHE A 270 -12.18 22.91 28.87
CA PHE A 270 -10.83 22.36 28.98
C PHE A 270 -10.81 21.31 30.10
N SER A 271 -10.25 20.15 29.82
CA SER A 271 -10.28 19.01 30.73
C SER A 271 -8.93 18.31 30.79
N CYS A 272 -8.65 17.67 31.93
CA CYS A 272 -7.38 17.04 32.23
C CYS A 272 -7.60 15.73 32.98
N GLN A 273 -7.14 14.61 32.42
CA GLN A 273 -6.94 13.38 33.18
C GLN A 273 -5.52 13.38 33.78
N ARG A 274 -5.42 13.12 35.09
CA ARG A 274 -4.15 12.87 35.77
C ARG A 274 -3.90 11.35 35.86
N PRO A 275 -2.67 10.85 35.67
CA PRO A 275 -2.35 9.42 35.78
C PRO A 275 -2.79 8.84 37.14
N GLY A 276 -3.39 7.65 37.12
CA GLY A 276 -3.86 6.97 38.34
C GLY A 276 -5.08 7.60 39.02
N ARG A 277 -5.65 8.70 38.50
CA ARG A 277 -6.88 9.31 39.01
C ARG A 277 -8.08 8.89 38.16
N SER A 278 -9.19 8.53 38.83
CA SER A 278 -10.45 8.19 38.16
C SER A 278 -11.19 9.42 37.64
N TYR A 279 -10.99 10.59 38.26
CA TYR A 279 -11.68 11.82 37.95
C TYR A 279 -10.97 12.66 36.88
N ARG A 280 -11.74 13.18 35.91
CA ARG A 280 -11.27 14.15 34.91
C ARG A 280 -11.57 15.58 35.38
N ALA A 281 -10.57 16.24 35.94
CA ALA A 281 -10.70 17.65 36.31
C ALA A 281 -11.03 18.49 35.08
N SER A 282 -12.08 19.31 35.15
CA SER A 282 -12.56 20.14 34.04
C SER A 282 -12.73 21.59 34.51
N ALA A 283 -12.47 22.52 33.60
CA ALA A 283 -12.81 23.94 33.72
C ALA A 283 -13.48 24.38 32.43
N GLY A 284 -14.43 25.30 32.51
CA GLY A 284 -15.17 25.74 31.34
C GLY A 284 -16.09 26.91 31.62
N GLY A 285 -16.69 27.41 30.56
CA GLY A 285 -17.63 28.52 30.59
C GLY A 285 -18.27 28.73 29.22
N THR A 286 -19.30 29.56 29.17
CA THR A 286 -20.07 29.83 27.95
C THR A 286 -19.63 31.14 27.31
N LEU A 287 -19.20 31.10 26.05
CA LEU A 287 -19.01 32.31 25.23
C LEU A 287 -20.31 32.67 24.52
N MET A 288 -20.67 33.94 24.56
CA MET A 288 -21.90 34.45 23.95
C MET A 288 -21.59 35.58 22.97
N PHE A 289 -22.10 35.44 21.75
CA PHE A 289 -21.99 36.45 20.69
C PHE A 289 -23.38 36.89 20.26
N TYR A 290 -23.69 38.16 20.47
CA TYR A 290 -24.94 38.83 20.08
C TYR A 290 -24.69 39.73 18.88
N GLY A 291 -25.70 39.98 18.05
CA GLY A 291 -25.59 40.90 16.91
C GLY A 291 -26.69 41.96 16.93
N ASP A 292 -26.31 43.21 16.69
CA ASP A 292 -27.25 44.31 16.46
C ASP A 292 -27.45 44.45 14.94
N ASN A 293 -28.51 43.82 14.41
CA ASN A 293 -28.91 43.89 12.99
C ASN A 293 -27.75 43.73 11.98
N ILE A 294 -27.05 42.58 12.04
CA ILE A 294 -26.22 42.14 10.92
C ILE A 294 -27.15 41.92 9.73
N ALA A 295 -26.88 42.59 8.60
CA ALA A 295 -27.65 42.36 7.38
C ALA A 295 -27.26 41.01 6.76
N PRO A 296 -28.19 40.29 6.11
CA PRO A 296 -27.87 39.07 5.39
C PRO A 296 -26.70 39.26 4.43
N LEU A 297 -25.70 38.38 4.51
CA LEU A 297 -24.74 38.24 3.41
C LEU A 297 -25.55 37.92 2.15
N PRO A 298 -25.37 38.68 1.06
CA PRO A 298 -26.11 38.42 -0.18
C PRO A 298 -25.83 36.98 -0.61
N ALA A 299 -26.88 36.20 -0.83
CA ALA A 299 -26.72 34.80 -1.18
C ALA A 299 -26.01 34.70 -2.54
N VAL A 300 -24.86 34.00 -2.58
CA VAL A 300 -24.01 33.88 -3.77
C VAL A 300 -24.21 32.49 -4.36
N ALA A 301 -24.63 32.43 -5.62
CA ALA A 301 -24.79 31.18 -6.35
C ALA A 301 -23.48 30.37 -6.39
N PRO A 302 -23.54 29.03 -6.52
CA PRO A 302 -22.34 28.21 -6.56
C PRO A 302 -21.48 28.55 -7.77
N THR A 303 -20.15 28.54 -7.60
CA THR A 303 -19.16 28.74 -8.68
C THR A 303 -18.01 27.75 -8.52
N PHE A 304 -17.60 27.10 -9.60
CA PHE A 304 -16.51 26.10 -9.55
C PHE A 304 -15.11 26.72 -9.46
N VAL A 305 -14.39 26.38 -8.38
CA VAL A 305 -12.99 26.76 -8.12
C VAL A 305 -12.02 25.72 -8.71
N THR A 306 -12.41 24.45 -8.70
CA THR A 306 -11.68 23.37 -9.39
C THR A 306 -12.64 22.61 -10.27
N GLN A 307 -12.33 22.57 -11.57
CA GLN A 307 -13.06 21.82 -12.58
C GLN A 307 -12.55 20.37 -12.65
N PRO A 308 -13.40 19.38 -13.00
CA PRO A 308 -12.92 18.04 -13.29
C PRO A 308 -12.08 18.02 -14.57
N ALA A 309 -11.00 17.25 -14.58
CA ALA A 309 -10.12 17.08 -15.74
C ALA A 309 -10.43 15.77 -16.49
N ASN A 310 -10.20 15.76 -17.80
CA ASN A 310 -10.31 14.54 -18.62
C ASN A 310 -9.38 13.45 -18.08
N ALA A 311 -9.83 12.20 -18.12
CA ALA A 311 -9.07 11.04 -17.67
C ALA A 311 -8.85 10.07 -18.84
N THR A 312 -7.66 9.47 -18.95
CA THR A 312 -7.42 8.37 -19.88
C THR A 312 -6.98 7.14 -19.09
N VAL A 313 -7.66 6.01 -19.31
CA VAL A 313 -7.38 4.73 -18.65
C VAL A 313 -7.42 3.59 -19.68
N THR A 314 -6.86 2.44 -19.31
CA THR A 314 -7.06 1.19 -20.07
C THR A 314 -8.25 0.41 -19.53
N VAL A 315 -8.86 -0.44 -20.36
CA VAL A 315 -9.91 -1.39 -19.95
C VAL A 315 -9.48 -2.15 -18.67
N GLY A 316 -10.39 -2.25 -17.69
CA GLY A 316 -10.18 -2.86 -16.39
C GLY A 316 -9.71 -1.91 -15.28
N MET A 317 -9.19 -0.73 -15.60
CA MET A 317 -8.74 0.28 -14.62
C MET A 317 -9.89 1.19 -14.15
N THR A 318 -9.67 1.97 -13.09
CA THR A 318 -10.61 2.98 -12.59
C THR A 318 -10.10 4.40 -12.88
N ALA A 319 -10.98 5.31 -13.31
CA ALA A 319 -10.68 6.74 -13.39
C ALA A 319 -11.16 7.48 -12.14
N THR A 320 -10.48 8.57 -11.74
CA THR A 320 -10.92 9.44 -10.65
C THR A 320 -11.00 10.89 -11.12
N PHE A 321 -12.13 11.52 -10.85
CA PHE A 321 -12.43 12.91 -11.14
C PHE A 321 -12.55 13.70 -9.82
N SER A 322 -12.10 14.96 -9.82
CA SER A 322 -12.10 15.83 -8.64
C SER A 322 -12.61 17.23 -9.00
N ALA A 323 -13.43 17.82 -8.14
CA ALA A 323 -13.95 19.16 -8.35
C ALA A 323 -14.22 19.86 -7.01
N SER A 324 -14.21 21.20 -7.01
CA SER A 324 -14.54 22.02 -5.85
C SER A 324 -15.35 23.24 -6.25
N ALA A 325 -16.36 23.60 -5.46
CA ALA A 325 -17.21 24.76 -5.70
C ALA A 325 -17.31 25.64 -4.44
N SER A 326 -17.37 26.95 -4.66
CA SER A 326 -17.61 27.96 -3.63
C SER A 326 -19.02 28.54 -3.78
N GLY A 327 -19.61 29.07 -2.71
CA GLY A 327 -20.95 29.66 -2.73
C GLY A 327 -21.37 30.09 -1.34
N THR A 328 -22.45 30.85 -1.21
CA THR A 328 -23.01 31.25 0.08
C THR A 328 -24.53 31.12 0.06
N PRO A 329 -25.14 30.13 0.75
CA PRO A 329 -24.52 29.09 1.59
C PRO A 329 -23.58 28.13 0.84
N ALA A 330 -22.77 27.36 1.57
CA ALA A 330 -21.87 26.38 0.96
C ALA A 330 -22.67 25.35 0.12
N PRO A 331 -22.25 25.04 -1.13
CA PRO A 331 -23.03 24.20 -2.01
C PRO A 331 -22.91 22.71 -1.70
N THR A 332 -24.01 21.98 -1.83
CA THR A 332 -23.99 20.51 -1.94
C THR A 332 -23.57 20.09 -3.35
N LEU A 333 -22.79 19.02 -3.46
CA LEU A 333 -22.35 18.46 -4.74
C LEU A 333 -23.14 17.19 -5.11
N GLN A 334 -23.40 17.00 -6.40
CA GLN A 334 -23.94 15.75 -6.96
C GLN A 334 -23.26 15.46 -8.31
N TRP A 335 -22.54 14.34 -8.41
CA TRP A 335 -21.92 13.92 -9.67
C TRP A 335 -22.95 13.36 -10.66
N GLN A 336 -22.74 13.64 -11.94
CA GLN A 336 -23.55 13.18 -13.04
C GLN A 336 -22.68 12.55 -14.14
N ARG A 337 -23.21 11.51 -14.79
CA ARG A 337 -22.64 10.89 -15.99
C ARG A 337 -23.52 11.21 -17.20
N SER A 338 -22.88 11.37 -18.35
CA SER A 338 -23.52 11.38 -19.67
C SER A 338 -22.84 10.37 -20.59
N THR A 339 -23.64 9.63 -21.36
CA THR A 339 -23.19 8.63 -22.35
C THR A 339 -23.31 9.13 -23.79
N ASP A 340 -23.95 10.28 -24.00
CA ASP A 340 -24.30 10.88 -25.29
C ASP A 340 -23.81 12.34 -25.43
N GLY A 341 -23.23 12.91 -24.37
CA GLY A 341 -22.81 14.31 -24.27
C GLY A 341 -23.95 15.32 -24.07
N ALA A 342 -25.21 14.86 -23.94
CA ALA A 342 -26.40 15.70 -23.91
C ALA A 342 -27.30 15.41 -22.70
N THR A 343 -27.58 14.13 -22.44
CA THR A 343 -28.40 13.64 -21.33
C THR A 343 -27.52 13.36 -20.12
N TRP A 344 -27.88 13.90 -18.96
CA TRP A 344 -27.12 13.76 -17.72
C TRP A 344 -27.94 13.05 -16.65
N VAL A 345 -27.33 12.05 -16.01
CA VAL A 345 -27.97 11.21 -14.98
C VAL A 345 -27.15 11.26 -13.70
N ASP A 346 -27.81 11.45 -12.56
CA ASP A 346 -27.18 11.47 -11.24
C ASP A 346 -26.54 10.11 -10.91
N ILE A 347 -25.29 10.14 -10.47
CA ILE A 347 -24.59 8.96 -9.94
C ILE A 347 -24.99 8.82 -8.47
N ALA A 348 -25.80 7.80 -8.16
CA ALA A 348 -26.40 7.62 -6.84
C ALA A 348 -25.36 7.63 -5.70
N GLY A 349 -25.54 8.53 -4.74
CA GLY A 349 -24.66 8.69 -3.56
C GLY A 349 -23.34 9.42 -3.82
N ALA A 350 -23.00 9.78 -5.06
CA ALA A 350 -21.77 10.49 -5.38
C ALA A 350 -21.88 12.00 -5.08
N THR A 351 -21.71 12.35 -3.80
CA THR A 351 -21.82 13.73 -3.28
C THR A 351 -20.51 14.31 -2.74
N ALA A 352 -19.41 13.54 -2.81
CA ALA A 352 -18.08 13.97 -2.38
C ALA A 352 -17.39 14.87 -3.44
N ALA A 353 -16.32 15.57 -3.02
CA ALA A 353 -15.47 16.36 -3.93
C ALA A 353 -14.73 15.53 -4.99
N THR A 354 -14.72 14.19 -4.85
CA THR A 354 -14.12 13.24 -5.79
C THR A 354 -15.10 12.14 -6.16
N HIS A 355 -15.07 11.70 -7.42
CA HIS A 355 -15.77 10.50 -7.88
C HIS A 355 -14.78 9.55 -8.59
N THR A 356 -14.76 8.29 -8.17
CA THR A 356 -13.99 7.22 -8.80
C THR A 356 -14.94 6.26 -9.50
N THR A 357 -14.64 5.91 -10.76
CA THR A 357 -15.45 4.96 -11.53
C THR A 357 -15.26 3.53 -11.02
N SER A 358 -16.21 2.64 -11.34
CA SER A 358 -15.93 1.20 -11.38
C SER A 358 -14.82 0.89 -12.39
N ALA A 359 -14.32 -0.35 -12.38
CA ALA A 359 -13.43 -0.86 -13.43
C ALA A 359 -14.05 -0.65 -14.81
N THR A 360 -13.39 0.11 -15.67
CA THR A 360 -13.96 0.60 -16.93
C THR A 360 -13.93 -0.46 -18.03
N THR A 361 -14.97 -0.49 -18.84
CA THR A 361 -15.05 -1.29 -20.07
C THR A 361 -14.78 -0.40 -21.30
N ILE A 362 -14.55 -0.99 -22.48
CA ILE A 362 -14.42 -0.19 -23.71
C ILE A 362 -15.72 0.55 -24.06
N THR A 363 -16.88 0.07 -23.60
CA THR A 363 -18.17 0.80 -23.69
C THR A 363 -18.26 1.99 -22.73
N ASP A 364 -17.31 2.17 -21.82
CA ASP A 364 -17.19 3.38 -21.01
C ASP A 364 -16.38 4.49 -21.71
N ASP A 365 -15.80 4.25 -22.89
CA ASP A 365 -15.11 5.30 -23.68
C ASP A 365 -16.06 6.42 -24.11
N GLY A 366 -15.56 7.66 -24.15
CA GLY A 366 -16.31 8.85 -24.52
C GLY A 366 -17.33 9.35 -23.48
N ASN A 367 -17.55 8.61 -22.38
CA ASN A 367 -18.46 9.06 -21.32
C ASN A 367 -17.96 10.35 -20.68
N GLN A 368 -18.90 11.21 -20.30
CA GLN A 368 -18.60 12.49 -19.67
C GLN A 368 -19.07 12.51 -18.23
N PHE A 369 -18.26 13.11 -17.36
CA PHE A 369 -18.51 13.30 -15.95
C PHE A 369 -18.52 14.79 -15.62
N ARG A 370 -19.55 15.24 -14.91
CA ARG A 370 -19.63 16.60 -14.35
C ARG A 370 -20.17 16.51 -12.94
N VAL A 371 -20.09 17.61 -12.20
CA VAL A 371 -20.73 17.75 -10.90
C VAL A 371 -21.63 18.98 -10.90
N VAL A 372 -22.79 18.85 -10.28
CA VAL A 372 -23.74 19.94 -10.04
C VAL A 372 -23.52 20.41 -8.61
N ALA A 373 -23.28 21.71 -8.44
CA ALA A 373 -23.19 22.38 -7.15
C ALA A 373 -24.48 23.16 -6.92
N THR A 374 -25.10 23.03 -5.75
CA THR A 374 -26.41 23.65 -5.45
C THR A 374 -26.44 24.27 -4.05
N ASN A 375 -26.98 25.48 -3.94
CA ASN A 375 -27.31 26.13 -2.67
C ASN A 375 -28.65 26.90 -2.80
N THR A 376 -29.04 27.67 -1.78
CA THR A 376 -30.29 28.45 -1.80
C THR A 376 -30.27 29.67 -2.73
N ALA A 377 -29.11 30.07 -3.24
CA ALA A 377 -28.95 31.16 -4.21
C ALA A 377 -29.04 30.68 -5.67
N GLY A 378 -28.80 29.39 -5.93
CA GLY A 378 -28.87 28.80 -7.26
C GLY A 378 -28.11 27.48 -7.39
N SER A 379 -27.88 27.09 -8.63
CA SER A 379 -27.10 25.89 -8.97
C SER A 379 -26.22 26.16 -10.19
N GLU A 380 -25.00 25.64 -10.18
CA GLU A 380 -24.05 25.68 -11.30
C GLU A 380 -23.60 24.25 -11.61
N SER A 381 -23.36 23.95 -12.88
CA SER A 381 -22.73 22.69 -13.32
C SER A 381 -21.28 22.95 -13.70
N SER A 382 -20.37 22.04 -13.31
CA SER A 382 -18.98 22.07 -13.77
C SER A 382 -18.91 21.88 -15.28
N ILE A 383 -17.74 22.14 -15.87
CA ILE A 383 -17.43 21.61 -17.20
C ILE A 383 -17.51 20.07 -17.18
N ALA A 384 -17.75 19.49 -18.34
CA ALA A 384 -17.71 18.04 -18.54
C ALA A 384 -16.27 17.57 -18.73
N ALA A 385 -15.85 16.59 -17.93
CA ALA A 385 -14.62 15.84 -18.12
C ALA A 385 -14.90 14.55 -18.91
N THR A 386 -14.21 14.36 -20.03
CA THR A 386 -14.31 13.13 -20.83
C THR A 386 -13.44 12.02 -20.24
N LEU A 387 -14.01 10.84 -20.10
CA LEU A 387 -13.31 9.58 -19.89
C LEU A 387 -12.91 9.00 -21.25
N THR A 388 -11.62 8.80 -21.46
CA THR A 388 -11.10 8.01 -22.59
C THR A 388 -10.70 6.63 -22.09
N VAL A 389 -11.38 5.59 -22.54
CA VAL A 389 -10.99 4.20 -22.25
C VAL A 389 -10.34 3.62 -23.49
N LYS A 390 -9.08 3.24 -23.38
CA LYS A 390 -8.35 2.57 -24.45
C LYS A 390 -8.37 1.06 -24.22
N GLU A 391 -8.53 0.28 -25.27
CA GLU A 391 -8.11 -1.12 -25.21
C GLU A 391 -6.63 -1.18 -24.80
N ALA A 392 -6.26 -2.21 -24.03
CA ALA A 392 -4.85 -2.49 -23.82
C ALA A 392 -4.22 -2.73 -25.20
N ALA A 393 -3.14 -2.01 -25.52
CA ALA A 393 -2.43 -2.23 -26.77
C ALA A 393 -2.02 -3.70 -26.84
N THR A 394 -2.48 -4.41 -27.88
CA THR A 394 -2.07 -5.79 -28.13
C THR A 394 -0.56 -5.80 -28.26
N THR A 395 0.11 -6.27 -27.22
CA THR A 395 1.56 -6.29 -27.21
C THR A 395 1.97 -7.39 -28.18
N VAL A 396 2.73 -7.00 -29.18
CA VAL A 396 3.17 -7.89 -30.25
C VAL A 396 4.69 -7.89 -30.30
N TRP A 397 5.25 -9.02 -30.71
CA TRP A 397 6.65 -9.09 -31.01
C TRP A 397 7.00 -8.13 -32.15
N SER A 398 8.19 -7.53 -32.08
CA SER A 398 8.74 -6.74 -33.19
C SER A 398 8.84 -7.61 -34.45
N ALA A 399 8.84 -6.98 -35.61
CA ALA A 399 9.28 -7.65 -36.83
C ALA A 399 10.68 -8.26 -36.62
N ALA A 400 10.93 -9.41 -37.26
CA ALA A 400 12.24 -10.05 -37.24
C ALA A 400 13.30 -9.11 -37.83
N SER A 401 14.40 -8.93 -37.11
CA SER A 401 15.54 -8.10 -37.51
C SER A 401 16.75 -8.98 -37.80
N THR A 402 17.44 -8.72 -38.91
CA THR A 402 18.64 -9.47 -39.29
C THR A 402 19.84 -9.03 -38.46
N ILE A 403 20.49 -9.99 -37.80
CA ILE A 403 21.76 -9.81 -37.07
C ILE A 403 22.93 -10.04 -38.01
N GLN A 404 22.87 -11.15 -38.77
CA GLN A 404 23.85 -11.49 -39.80
C GLN A 404 23.12 -12.07 -41.02
N ALA A 405 23.34 -11.48 -42.19
CA ALA A 405 22.58 -11.79 -43.41
C ALA A 405 23.16 -12.94 -44.27
N LEU A 406 24.44 -13.27 -44.09
CA LEU A 406 25.19 -14.20 -44.94
C LEU A 406 25.99 -15.21 -44.11
N GLY A 407 26.31 -16.34 -44.74
CA GLY A 407 26.98 -17.47 -44.13
C GLY A 407 26.04 -18.37 -43.33
N THR A 408 26.56 -19.52 -42.91
CA THR A 408 25.84 -20.50 -42.10
C THR A 408 26.04 -20.18 -40.61
N ASN A 409 24.96 -19.86 -39.89
CA ASN A 409 25.00 -19.37 -38.50
C ASN A 409 24.42 -20.41 -37.53
N TYR A 410 25.20 -20.75 -36.48
CA TYR A 410 24.92 -21.86 -35.57
C TYR A 410 24.85 -21.44 -34.09
N ASP A 411 24.03 -22.17 -33.35
CA ASP A 411 23.94 -22.19 -31.87
C ASP A 411 23.88 -20.80 -31.20
N PRO A 412 23.00 -19.87 -31.61
CA PRO A 412 22.97 -18.53 -31.01
C PRO A 412 22.62 -18.57 -29.51
N ALA A 413 23.34 -17.78 -28.72
CA ALA A 413 23.13 -17.51 -27.31
C ALA A 413 22.80 -16.03 -27.09
N ALA A 414 21.94 -15.72 -26.10
CA ALA A 414 21.46 -14.38 -25.82
C ALA A 414 21.37 -14.10 -24.31
N GLY A 415 21.54 -12.84 -23.93
CA GLY A 415 21.25 -12.33 -22.58
C GLY A 415 20.83 -10.86 -22.67
N ILE A 416 20.17 -10.34 -21.62
CA ILE A 416 19.74 -8.95 -21.52
C ILE A 416 20.27 -8.37 -20.21
N ASP A 417 20.92 -7.21 -20.27
CA ASP A 417 21.40 -6.51 -19.07
C ASP A 417 20.32 -5.66 -18.39
N GLY A 418 20.63 -5.07 -17.23
CA GLY A 418 19.70 -4.24 -16.45
C GLY A 418 19.31 -2.91 -17.11
N SER A 419 19.92 -2.56 -18.25
CA SER A 419 19.53 -1.43 -19.10
C SER A 419 18.66 -1.84 -20.30
N ASP A 420 18.19 -3.09 -20.30
CA ASP A 420 17.42 -3.73 -21.38
C ASP A 420 18.16 -3.83 -22.72
N ARG A 421 19.50 -3.73 -22.70
CA ARG A 421 20.35 -4.03 -23.87
C ARG A 421 20.55 -5.53 -23.98
N ALA A 422 20.09 -6.11 -25.09
CA ALA A 422 20.40 -7.49 -25.44
C ALA A 422 21.83 -7.62 -25.98
N LEU A 423 22.52 -8.67 -25.57
CA LEU A 423 23.76 -9.16 -26.15
C LEU A 423 23.49 -10.51 -26.81
N ALA A 424 24.05 -10.72 -27.99
CA ALA A 424 24.00 -11.97 -28.74
C ALA A 424 25.43 -12.45 -29.04
N VAL A 425 25.65 -13.76 -28.92
CA VAL A 425 26.87 -14.44 -29.38
C VAL A 425 26.46 -15.67 -30.18
N TRP A 426 27.13 -15.91 -31.31
CA TRP A 426 26.87 -17.06 -32.17
C TRP A 426 28.15 -17.53 -32.85
N MET A 427 28.05 -18.67 -33.51
CA MET A 427 29.13 -19.27 -34.29
C MET A 427 28.79 -19.17 -35.77
N ALA A 428 29.74 -18.79 -36.62
CA ALA A 428 29.52 -18.73 -38.07
C ALA A 428 30.80 -19.08 -38.85
N TYR A 429 30.67 -19.42 -40.12
CA TYR A 429 31.79 -19.37 -41.05
C TYR A 429 32.11 -17.91 -41.40
N PRO A 430 33.36 -17.42 -41.21
CA PRO A 430 33.74 -16.08 -41.62
C PRO A 430 33.53 -15.86 -43.12
N PRO A 431 33.15 -14.64 -43.57
CA PRO A 431 32.98 -14.35 -44.99
C PRO A 431 34.22 -14.74 -45.82
N GLY A 432 34.03 -15.62 -46.80
CA GLY A 432 35.11 -16.14 -47.65
C GLY A 432 35.90 -17.32 -47.08
N GLN A 433 35.57 -17.83 -45.89
CA GLN A 433 36.12 -19.07 -45.33
C GLN A 433 35.05 -20.17 -45.30
N THR A 434 35.48 -21.42 -45.51
CA THR A 434 34.59 -22.61 -45.51
C THR A 434 35.08 -23.76 -44.63
N THR A 435 36.27 -23.63 -44.04
CA THR A 435 36.99 -24.73 -43.37
C THR A 435 37.11 -24.57 -41.86
N ALA A 436 36.98 -23.35 -41.34
CA ALA A 436 36.97 -23.05 -39.91
C ALA A 436 35.77 -22.16 -39.58
N ARG A 437 35.09 -22.49 -38.47
CA ARG A 437 34.09 -21.62 -37.84
C ARG A 437 34.78 -20.64 -36.90
N ALA A 438 34.10 -19.56 -36.57
CA ALA A 438 34.56 -18.52 -35.65
C ALA A 438 33.38 -17.97 -34.84
N TYR A 439 33.67 -17.19 -33.81
CA TYR A 439 32.66 -16.66 -32.89
C TYR A 439 32.46 -15.15 -33.08
N PHE A 440 31.19 -14.77 -33.12
CA PHE A 440 30.75 -13.40 -33.36
C PHE A 440 29.85 -12.91 -32.24
N ALA A 441 29.86 -11.61 -32.00
CA ALA A 441 28.99 -10.93 -31.05
C ALA A 441 28.30 -9.71 -31.66
N SER A 442 27.13 -9.37 -31.12
CA SER A 442 26.40 -8.13 -31.43
C SER A 442 25.59 -7.68 -30.20
N ALA A 443 25.34 -6.37 -30.12
CA ALA A 443 24.54 -5.74 -29.07
C ALA A 443 23.35 -4.99 -29.67
N SER A 444 22.20 -5.02 -29.00
CA SER A 444 21.03 -4.27 -29.44
C SER A 444 21.11 -2.78 -29.05
N ALA A 445 20.61 -1.89 -29.90
CA ALA A 445 20.35 -0.51 -29.48
C ALA A 445 19.11 -0.42 -28.56
N SER A 446 19.01 0.67 -27.79
CA SER A 446 17.90 0.91 -26.85
C SER A 446 16.53 0.89 -27.53
N GLY A 447 16.42 1.42 -28.76
CA GLY A 447 15.21 1.39 -29.60
C GLY A 447 15.03 0.13 -30.45
N GLY A 448 15.82 -0.92 -30.24
CA GLY A 448 15.86 -2.11 -31.10
C GLY A 448 16.83 -1.98 -32.28
N GLY A 449 17.02 -3.09 -33.01
CA GLY A 449 18.10 -3.23 -34.01
C GLY A 449 19.45 -3.58 -33.38
N TRP A 450 20.37 -4.10 -34.19
CA TRP A 450 21.62 -4.75 -33.77
C TRP A 450 22.86 -4.02 -34.28
N SER A 451 23.95 -4.05 -33.51
CA SER A 451 25.26 -3.60 -33.97
C SER A 451 25.81 -4.54 -35.04
N ALA A 452 26.75 -4.04 -35.86
CA ALA A 452 27.49 -4.88 -36.79
C ALA A 452 28.15 -6.07 -36.04
N PRO A 453 28.12 -7.30 -36.60
CA PRO A 453 28.84 -8.44 -36.04
C PRO A 453 30.33 -8.15 -35.82
N ALA A 454 30.81 -8.37 -34.59
CA ALA A 454 32.22 -8.29 -34.23
C ALA A 454 32.76 -9.70 -33.98
N LEU A 455 33.92 -10.02 -34.57
CA LEU A 455 34.66 -11.25 -34.27
C LEU A 455 35.21 -11.18 -32.83
N ILE A 456 34.95 -12.20 -32.02
CA ILE A 456 35.37 -12.25 -30.60
C ILE A 456 36.42 -13.33 -30.30
N ASP A 457 36.86 -14.08 -31.31
CA ASP A 457 37.88 -15.10 -31.21
C ASP A 457 38.97 -14.95 -32.30
N GLY A 458 39.94 -15.87 -32.29
CA GLY A 458 41.03 -15.91 -33.27
C GLY A 458 40.70 -16.66 -34.57
N GLY A 459 39.43 -17.01 -34.83
CA GLY A 459 39.04 -17.93 -35.90
C GLY A 459 39.38 -19.39 -35.58
N VAL A 460 39.06 -19.84 -34.36
CA VAL A 460 39.30 -21.23 -33.92
C VAL A 460 38.08 -22.10 -34.24
N ASN A 461 38.31 -23.29 -34.82
CA ASN A 461 37.24 -24.16 -35.30
C ASN A 461 36.29 -24.59 -34.17
N GLY A 462 35.20 -23.85 -34.04
CA GLY A 462 34.30 -23.87 -32.89
C GLY A 462 33.23 -24.96 -32.91
N TYR A 463 32.76 -25.30 -31.71
CA TYR A 463 31.54 -26.07 -31.49
C TYR A 463 30.86 -25.58 -30.18
N GLU A 464 29.53 -25.46 -30.21
CA GLU A 464 28.68 -24.90 -29.14
C GLU A 464 29.04 -23.45 -28.70
N THR A 465 28.09 -22.74 -28.09
CA THR A 465 28.38 -21.51 -27.34
C THR A 465 27.39 -21.26 -26.19
N ARG A 466 27.84 -20.51 -25.19
CA ARG A 466 27.06 -20.02 -24.05
C ARG A 466 27.39 -18.55 -23.83
N LEU A 467 26.38 -17.78 -23.43
CA LEU A 467 26.50 -16.37 -23.05
C LEU A 467 25.81 -16.18 -21.70
N ALA A 468 26.47 -15.49 -20.78
CA ALA A 468 25.89 -15.06 -19.51
C ALA A 468 26.16 -13.55 -19.34
N VAL A 469 25.11 -12.79 -19.02
CA VAL A 469 25.13 -11.32 -18.95
C VAL A 469 24.72 -10.88 -17.55
N ALA A 470 25.53 -10.04 -16.92
CA ALA A 470 25.25 -9.44 -15.61
C ALA A 470 24.38 -8.19 -15.77
N THR A 471 23.68 -7.79 -14.70
CA THR A 471 22.78 -6.64 -14.70
C THR A 471 23.47 -5.31 -15.04
N ASP A 472 24.78 -5.18 -14.83
CA ASP A 472 25.55 -3.97 -15.17
C ASP A 472 26.05 -3.92 -16.63
N GLY A 473 25.74 -4.96 -17.42
CA GLY A 473 26.13 -5.02 -18.83
C GLY A 473 27.49 -5.65 -19.10
N ARG A 474 28.21 -6.13 -18.08
CA ARG A 474 29.33 -7.07 -18.27
C ARG A 474 28.79 -8.44 -18.70
N ALA A 475 29.59 -9.19 -19.45
CA ALA A 475 29.21 -10.53 -19.87
C ALA A 475 30.42 -11.47 -19.91
N VAL A 476 30.13 -12.77 -20.01
CA VAL A 476 31.10 -13.80 -20.39
C VAL A 476 30.47 -14.63 -21.50
N ALA A 477 31.26 -14.94 -22.53
CA ALA A 477 30.93 -15.98 -23.49
C ALA A 477 31.92 -17.13 -23.32
N ALA A 478 31.42 -18.36 -23.45
CA ALA A 478 32.22 -19.58 -23.41
C ALA A 478 31.86 -20.48 -24.59
N TRP A 479 32.83 -21.21 -25.10
CA TRP A 479 32.68 -22.04 -26.28
C TRP A 479 33.69 -23.18 -26.36
N GLY A 480 33.31 -24.25 -27.04
CA GLY A 480 34.21 -25.32 -27.42
C GLY A 480 35.01 -24.97 -28.67
N TYR A 481 36.26 -25.42 -28.76
CA TYR A 481 37.07 -25.30 -29.98
C TYR A 481 38.00 -26.50 -30.18
N ALA A 482 38.37 -26.78 -31.44
CA ALA A 482 39.23 -27.90 -31.79
C ALA A 482 40.68 -27.47 -32.10
N ILE A 483 41.66 -28.21 -31.56
CA ILE A 483 43.06 -28.21 -32.03
C ILE A 483 43.39 -29.61 -32.54
N GLY A 484 43.46 -29.76 -33.87
CA GLY A 484 43.58 -31.09 -34.48
C GLY A 484 42.35 -31.95 -34.19
N SER A 485 42.54 -33.08 -33.51
CA SER A 485 41.46 -33.96 -33.04
C SER A 485 41.11 -33.79 -31.55
N ALA A 486 41.74 -32.85 -30.84
CA ALA A 486 41.46 -32.55 -29.44
C ALA A 486 40.45 -31.41 -29.32
N TYR A 487 39.48 -31.56 -28.43
CA TYR A 487 38.46 -30.55 -28.14
C TYR A 487 38.73 -29.90 -26.78
N HIS A 488 38.71 -28.56 -26.76
CA HIS A 488 39.07 -27.70 -25.63
C HIS A 488 37.98 -26.67 -25.35
N LEU A 489 38.06 -26.04 -24.18
CA LEU A 489 37.07 -25.07 -23.70
C LEU A 489 37.72 -23.70 -23.51
N ALA A 490 37.15 -22.68 -24.14
CA ALA A 490 37.60 -21.30 -24.04
C ALA A 490 36.49 -20.38 -23.53
N ALA A 491 36.89 -19.24 -22.99
CA ALA A 491 35.99 -18.15 -22.64
C ALA A 491 36.62 -16.79 -22.92
N ALA A 492 35.78 -15.80 -23.23
CA ALA A 492 36.14 -14.39 -23.31
C ALA A 492 35.19 -13.55 -22.45
N ARG A 493 35.68 -12.42 -21.96
CA ARG A 493 34.93 -11.51 -21.08
C ARG A 493 34.58 -10.23 -21.83
N PHE A 494 33.37 -9.72 -21.62
CA PHE A 494 32.94 -8.41 -22.09
C PHE A 494 32.90 -7.45 -20.90
N ASP A 495 33.63 -6.33 -20.99
CA ASP A 495 33.74 -5.35 -19.90
C ASP A 495 32.59 -4.32 -19.84
N GLY A 496 31.60 -4.46 -20.72
CA GLY A 496 30.52 -3.51 -20.95
C GLY A 496 30.69 -2.69 -22.24
N SER A 497 31.92 -2.63 -22.77
CA SER A 497 32.32 -1.89 -23.97
C SER A 497 33.05 -2.74 -25.03
N ALA A 498 33.94 -3.66 -24.61
CA ALA A 498 34.77 -4.46 -25.50
C ALA A 498 34.94 -5.90 -24.98
N TRP A 499 35.24 -6.81 -25.92
CA TRP A 499 35.63 -8.19 -25.60
C TRP A 499 37.14 -8.26 -25.33
N GLY A 500 37.49 -8.81 -24.17
CA GLY A 500 38.85 -9.11 -23.76
C GLY A 500 39.44 -10.36 -24.44
N PRO A 501 40.67 -10.73 -24.09
CA PRO A 501 41.35 -11.87 -24.71
C PRO A 501 40.66 -13.20 -24.42
N VAL A 502 40.73 -14.12 -25.38
CA VAL A 502 40.27 -15.50 -25.24
C VAL A 502 41.21 -16.28 -24.30
N VAL A 503 40.65 -16.93 -23.29
CA VAL A 503 41.37 -17.73 -22.30
C VAL A 503 40.90 -19.18 -22.37
N ARG A 504 41.83 -20.14 -22.47
CA ARG A 504 41.53 -21.58 -22.34
C ARG A 504 41.30 -21.93 -20.87
N VAL A 505 40.20 -22.61 -20.56
CA VAL A 505 39.76 -22.89 -19.18
C VAL A 505 40.10 -24.31 -18.72
N ASP A 506 40.14 -25.30 -19.62
CA ASP A 506 40.47 -26.70 -19.32
C ASP A 506 42.00 -26.95 -19.12
N THR A 507 42.72 -25.97 -18.58
CA THR A 507 44.19 -25.89 -18.53
C THR A 507 44.85 -26.74 -17.43
N SER A 508 44.49 -28.03 -17.40
CA SER A 508 45.18 -29.09 -16.63
C SER A 508 44.68 -30.50 -16.96
N LEU A 509 43.65 -30.61 -17.81
CA LEU A 509 42.93 -31.87 -18.06
C LEU A 509 43.30 -32.44 -19.44
N SER A 510 43.17 -33.75 -19.56
CA SER A 510 43.50 -34.52 -20.78
C SER A 510 42.24 -35.03 -21.45
N GLY A 511 42.22 -35.05 -22.79
CA GLY A 511 41.06 -35.50 -23.55
C GLY A 511 40.01 -34.40 -23.76
N ASN A 512 38.87 -34.78 -24.34
CA ASN A 512 37.95 -33.86 -24.98
C ASN A 512 36.90 -33.28 -24.01
N SER A 513 36.73 -31.96 -24.00
CA SER A 513 35.66 -31.27 -23.27
C SER A 513 34.32 -31.33 -24.02
N SER A 514 33.21 -31.52 -23.29
CA SER A 514 31.84 -31.57 -23.82
C SER A 514 30.80 -31.04 -22.81
N GLU A 515 29.56 -30.77 -23.25
CA GLU A 515 28.42 -30.43 -22.38
C GLU A 515 28.72 -29.26 -21.43
N HIS A 516 29.05 -28.10 -21.99
CA HIS A 516 29.47 -26.94 -21.20
C HIS A 516 28.33 -25.97 -20.89
N HIS A 517 28.38 -25.39 -19.69
CA HIS A 517 27.37 -24.49 -19.14
C HIS A 517 28.03 -23.32 -18.39
N LEU A 518 27.49 -22.12 -18.58
CA LEU A 518 28.05 -20.87 -18.07
C LEU A 518 26.97 -20.11 -17.28
N ALA A 519 27.36 -19.57 -16.13
CA ALA A 519 26.56 -18.61 -15.36
C ALA A 519 27.43 -17.42 -14.92
N ILE A 520 26.78 -16.29 -14.65
CA ILE A 520 27.39 -15.08 -14.11
C ILE A 520 26.49 -14.51 -13.01
N ASP A 521 27.07 -13.81 -12.04
CA ASP A 521 26.32 -13.05 -11.04
C ASP A 521 26.33 -11.54 -11.31
N ASP A 522 25.59 -10.75 -10.51
CA ASP A 522 25.47 -9.29 -10.72
C ASP A 522 26.78 -8.55 -10.44
N THR A 523 27.70 -9.17 -9.69
CA THR A 523 29.06 -8.65 -9.47
C THR A 523 30.01 -9.01 -10.61
N GLY A 524 29.55 -9.78 -11.59
CA GLY A 524 30.34 -10.26 -12.73
C GLY A 524 31.32 -11.38 -12.36
N ARG A 525 31.13 -12.13 -11.28
CA ARG A 525 31.85 -13.40 -11.09
C ARG A 525 31.19 -14.47 -11.96
N ALA A 526 31.97 -15.36 -12.55
CA ALA A 526 31.48 -16.35 -13.50
C ALA A 526 31.80 -17.79 -13.07
N LEU A 527 30.91 -18.72 -13.43
CA LEU A 527 31.05 -20.16 -13.25
C LEU A 527 30.94 -20.84 -14.60
N LEU A 528 31.95 -21.64 -14.95
CA LEU A 528 31.94 -22.52 -16.11
C LEU A 528 32.03 -23.96 -15.63
N VAL A 529 31.11 -24.82 -16.09
CA VAL A 529 31.09 -26.26 -15.79
C VAL A 529 31.04 -27.03 -17.11
N TRP A 530 31.74 -28.16 -17.17
CA TRP A 530 31.81 -29.03 -18.35
C TRP A 530 32.03 -30.49 -17.95
N SER A 531 31.86 -31.39 -18.91
CA SER A 531 32.27 -32.79 -18.81
C SER A 531 33.60 -33.02 -19.54
N GLN A 532 34.46 -33.87 -18.99
CA GLN A 532 35.75 -34.26 -19.59
C GLN A 532 36.20 -35.63 -19.02
N PRO A 533 36.93 -36.48 -19.76
CA PRO A 533 37.53 -37.66 -19.18
C PRO A 533 38.66 -37.30 -18.21
N ASP A 534 38.74 -38.03 -17.09
CA ASP A 534 39.94 -38.04 -16.24
C ASP A 534 41.07 -38.86 -16.87
N ALA A 535 42.23 -38.91 -16.20
CA ALA A 535 43.40 -39.67 -16.66
C ALA A 535 43.15 -41.19 -16.75
N GLY A 536 42.09 -41.71 -16.14
CA GLY A 536 41.62 -43.10 -16.28
C GLY A 536 40.60 -43.32 -17.39
N GLY A 537 40.23 -42.26 -18.12
CA GLY A 537 39.22 -42.29 -19.19
C GLY A 537 37.77 -42.21 -18.71
N ARG A 538 37.54 -41.96 -17.42
CA ARG A 538 36.19 -41.81 -16.85
C ARG A 538 35.71 -40.37 -17.02
N TYR A 539 34.57 -40.16 -17.68
CA TYR A 539 33.97 -38.83 -17.82
C TYR A 539 33.44 -38.32 -16.47
N GLY A 540 34.08 -37.27 -15.95
CA GLY A 540 33.68 -36.55 -14.75
C GLY A 540 33.07 -35.18 -15.07
N VAL A 541 32.69 -34.45 -14.01
CA VAL A 541 32.15 -33.08 -14.09
C VAL A 541 33.15 -32.13 -13.45
N TYR A 542 33.64 -31.20 -14.24
CA TYR A 542 34.65 -30.23 -13.85
C TYR A 542 34.08 -28.82 -13.87
N ALA A 543 34.58 -27.99 -12.95
CA ALA A 543 34.14 -26.62 -12.79
C ALA A 543 35.33 -25.68 -12.58
N SER A 544 35.17 -24.43 -13.02
CA SER A 544 36.10 -23.33 -12.75
C SER A 544 35.31 -22.06 -12.45
N ILE A 545 35.80 -21.26 -11.51
CA ILE A 545 35.21 -19.98 -11.11
C ILE A 545 36.19 -18.88 -11.50
N ASP A 546 35.71 -17.85 -12.20
CA ASP A 546 36.45 -16.60 -12.40
C ASP A 546 35.86 -15.51 -11.48
N ALA A 547 36.60 -15.24 -10.40
CA ALA A 547 36.26 -14.23 -9.39
C ALA A 547 36.63 -12.79 -9.82
N GLY A 548 36.97 -12.56 -11.08
CA GLY A 548 37.40 -11.26 -11.64
C GLY A 548 38.91 -11.12 -11.80
N ALA A 549 39.69 -12.14 -11.43
CA ALA A 549 41.15 -12.20 -11.59
C ALA A 549 41.60 -13.28 -12.60
N GLY A 550 40.65 -13.90 -13.32
CA GLY A 550 40.87 -15.05 -14.18
C GLY A 550 40.32 -16.35 -13.58
N TRP A 551 40.17 -17.35 -14.43
CA TRP A 551 39.63 -18.67 -14.10
C TRP A 551 40.51 -19.42 -13.09
N SER A 552 39.88 -20.02 -12.08
CA SER A 552 40.53 -20.97 -11.17
C SER A 552 40.99 -22.23 -11.91
N SER A 553 41.96 -22.97 -11.34
CA SER A 553 42.24 -24.33 -11.80
C SER A 553 40.96 -25.19 -11.80
N PRO A 554 40.75 -26.06 -12.80
CA PRO A 554 39.61 -26.98 -12.84
C PRO A 554 39.49 -27.85 -11.58
N ALA A 555 38.33 -27.84 -10.96
CA ALA A 555 37.99 -28.69 -9.82
C ALA A 555 36.96 -29.75 -10.25
N ALA A 556 37.19 -31.01 -9.90
CA ALA A 556 36.18 -32.07 -10.05
C ALA A 556 35.09 -31.90 -8.98
N ILE A 557 33.82 -31.99 -9.38
CA ILE A 557 32.65 -31.83 -8.50
C ILE A 557 31.71 -33.05 -8.50
N ASP A 558 32.05 -34.09 -9.25
CA ASP A 558 31.34 -35.37 -9.30
C ASP A 558 31.70 -36.34 -8.16
N ARG A 559 30.91 -37.44 -8.05
CA ARG A 559 31.26 -38.61 -7.21
C ARG A 559 31.48 -39.87 -8.05
N GLY A 560 30.84 -39.94 -9.22
CA GLY A 560 30.90 -41.03 -10.19
C GLY A 560 30.99 -40.51 -11.62
N ALA A 561 30.95 -41.42 -12.60
CA ALA A 561 30.97 -41.02 -14.01
C ALA A 561 29.63 -40.37 -14.39
N ILE A 562 29.64 -39.33 -15.24
CA ILE A 562 28.41 -38.71 -15.75
C ILE A 562 27.70 -39.59 -16.80
N SER A 563 26.36 -39.56 -16.82
CA SER A 563 25.51 -40.24 -17.80
C SER A 563 24.51 -39.34 -18.53
N GLY A 564 24.19 -38.18 -17.95
CA GLY A 564 23.16 -37.28 -18.44
C GLY A 564 23.66 -35.86 -18.70
N VAL A 565 22.71 -34.95 -18.96
CA VAL A 565 22.97 -33.54 -19.26
C VAL A 565 23.29 -32.77 -17.97
N ILE A 566 24.25 -31.85 -18.05
CA ILE A 566 24.57 -30.91 -16.96
C ILE A 566 23.51 -29.78 -16.93
N SER A 567 23.16 -29.30 -15.75
CA SER A 567 22.37 -28.09 -15.58
C SER A 567 22.94 -27.26 -14.43
N MET A 568 22.76 -25.95 -14.49
CA MET A 568 23.15 -25.05 -13.41
C MET A 568 22.18 -23.88 -13.34
N ALA A 569 22.11 -23.27 -12.17
CA ALA A 569 21.57 -21.94 -11.98
C ALA A 569 22.32 -21.26 -10.84
N VAL A 570 22.61 -19.98 -11.00
CA VAL A 570 23.27 -19.10 -10.04
C VAL A 570 22.46 -17.81 -9.98
N ASN A 571 22.17 -17.31 -8.79
CA ASN A 571 21.45 -16.06 -8.58
C ASN A 571 22.40 -14.85 -8.59
N GLY A 572 21.83 -13.63 -8.55
CA GLY A 572 22.60 -12.37 -8.58
C GLY A 572 23.67 -12.21 -7.49
N THR A 573 23.55 -12.95 -6.37
CA THR A 573 24.56 -12.95 -5.28
C THR A 573 25.72 -13.92 -5.49
N GLY A 574 25.69 -14.72 -6.57
CA GLY A 574 26.66 -15.77 -6.83
C GLY A 574 26.36 -17.10 -6.13
N ARG A 575 25.15 -17.31 -5.60
CA ARG A 575 24.74 -18.58 -4.98
C ARG A 575 23.94 -19.42 -5.95
N GLY A 576 24.18 -20.73 -5.96
CA GLY A 576 23.57 -21.59 -6.95
C GLY A 576 23.74 -23.08 -6.71
N PHE A 577 23.34 -23.85 -7.70
CA PHE A 577 23.56 -25.30 -7.77
C PHE A 577 23.97 -25.72 -9.17
N VAL A 578 24.81 -26.76 -9.23
CA VAL A 578 25.06 -27.57 -10.42
C VAL A 578 24.35 -28.91 -10.23
N VAL A 579 23.56 -29.36 -11.20
CA VAL A 579 22.79 -30.61 -11.18
C VAL A 579 23.16 -31.47 -12.38
N PHE A 580 23.41 -32.76 -12.15
CA PHE A 580 23.76 -33.74 -13.20
C PHE A 580 23.35 -35.15 -12.79
N SER A 581 23.32 -36.06 -13.77
CA SER A 581 23.03 -37.49 -13.55
C SER A 581 24.29 -38.35 -13.74
N GLU A 582 24.53 -39.31 -12.85
CA GLU A 582 25.66 -40.25 -12.93
C GLU A 582 25.27 -41.57 -13.62
N THR A 583 26.24 -42.39 -14.05
CA THR A 583 26.03 -43.73 -14.67
C THR A 583 25.40 -44.77 -13.74
N SER A 584 25.20 -44.40 -12.47
CA SER A 584 24.39 -45.13 -11.49
C SER A 584 22.91 -44.74 -11.53
N ASP A 585 22.49 -43.89 -12.48
CA ASP A 585 21.17 -43.26 -12.60
C ASP A 585 20.78 -42.41 -11.38
N THR A 586 21.76 -42.01 -10.56
CA THR A 586 21.57 -41.06 -9.46
C THR A 586 21.57 -39.63 -9.98
N VAL A 587 20.75 -38.75 -9.38
CA VAL A 587 20.82 -37.30 -9.64
C VAL A 587 21.52 -36.64 -8.48
N ILE A 588 22.54 -35.87 -8.80
CA ILE A 588 23.41 -35.16 -7.87
C ILE A 588 23.15 -33.66 -8.00
N ALA A 589 23.12 -32.96 -6.87
CA ALA A 589 23.15 -31.50 -6.78
C ALA A 589 24.38 -31.06 -5.98
N VAL A 590 25.19 -30.17 -6.55
CA VAL A 590 26.37 -29.57 -5.91
C VAL A 590 26.05 -28.11 -5.62
N PRO A 591 25.94 -27.69 -4.35
CA PRO A 591 25.80 -26.27 -4.01
C PRO A 591 27.08 -25.51 -4.36
N VAL A 592 26.94 -24.30 -4.90
CA VAL A 592 28.04 -23.41 -5.28
C VAL A 592 27.78 -22.00 -4.76
N ASP A 593 28.84 -21.34 -4.31
CA ASP A 593 28.87 -19.93 -3.94
C ASP A 593 30.13 -19.30 -4.57
N LEU A 594 29.97 -18.38 -5.52
CA LEU A 594 31.10 -17.85 -6.32
C LEU A 594 32.12 -17.04 -5.50
N GLY A 595 31.86 -16.79 -4.21
CA GLY A 595 32.81 -16.18 -3.28
C GLY A 595 33.57 -17.19 -2.42
N SER A 596 33.08 -18.43 -2.27
CA SER A 596 33.62 -19.41 -1.32
C SER A 596 33.84 -20.82 -1.89
N GLY A 597 33.39 -21.10 -3.12
CA GLY A 597 33.66 -22.32 -3.87
C GLY A 597 32.47 -23.29 -3.89
N PHE A 598 32.78 -24.60 -3.93
CA PHE A 598 31.81 -25.68 -4.04
C PHE A 598 31.60 -26.38 -2.68
N GLY A 599 30.35 -26.67 -2.33
CA GLY A 599 30.03 -27.54 -1.21
C GLY A 599 30.02 -29.02 -1.60
N SER A 600 29.75 -29.90 -0.63
CA SER A 600 29.73 -31.34 -0.86
C SER A 600 28.57 -31.78 -1.77
N PRO A 601 28.79 -32.70 -2.74
CA PRO A 601 27.73 -33.19 -3.62
C PRO A 601 26.62 -33.96 -2.88
N GLN A 602 25.38 -33.57 -3.13
CA GLN A 602 24.16 -34.07 -2.47
C GLN A 602 23.39 -34.99 -3.42
N VAL A 603 22.95 -36.16 -2.96
CA VAL A 603 22.07 -37.05 -3.74
C VAL A 603 20.63 -36.53 -3.63
N ILE A 604 20.01 -36.15 -4.74
CA ILE A 604 18.61 -35.67 -4.77
C ILE A 604 17.65 -36.71 -5.35
N ARG A 605 18.18 -37.71 -6.07
CA ARG A 605 17.44 -38.91 -6.48
C ARG A 605 18.37 -40.12 -6.44
N GLU A 606 17.99 -41.11 -5.64
CA GLU A 606 18.69 -42.38 -5.47
C GLU A 606 18.72 -43.22 -6.75
N LYS A 607 19.56 -44.26 -6.79
CA LYS A 607 19.68 -45.18 -7.93
C LYS A 607 18.34 -45.84 -8.27
N GLY A 608 18.09 -46.00 -9.58
CA GLY A 608 16.85 -46.52 -10.13
C GLY A 608 17.05 -47.07 -11.55
N ARG A 609 16.05 -46.92 -12.43
CA ARG A 609 16.04 -47.54 -13.76
C ARG A 609 16.75 -46.73 -14.85
N SER A 610 16.38 -45.46 -15.01
CA SER A 610 17.01 -44.51 -15.94
C SER A 610 16.54 -43.09 -15.60
N VAL A 611 17.39 -42.09 -15.80
CA VAL A 611 17.05 -40.67 -15.66
C VAL A 611 17.39 -39.92 -16.95
N GLY A 612 16.43 -39.16 -17.47
CA GLY A 612 16.60 -38.31 -18.64
C GLY A 612 17.17 -36.92 -18.30
N THR A 613 16.75 -35.91 -19.05
CA THR A 613 17.17 -34.52 -18.85
C THR A 613 16.80 -34.02 -17.46
N SER A 614 17.77 -33.39 -16.77
CA SER A 614 17.57 -32.65 -15.52
C SER A 614 17.76 -31.14 -15.74
N ARG A 615 17.08 -30.33 -14.92
CA ARG A 615 17.16 -28.87 -14.91
C ARG A 615 17.09 -28.33 -13.48
N VAL A 616 17.70 -27.17 -13.22
CA VAL A 616 17.63 -26.47 -11.93
C VAL A 616 17.42 -24.97 -12.12
N THR A 617 16.69 -24.35 -11.19
CA THR A 617 16.58 -22.89 -11.06
C THR A 617 16.77 -22.49 -9.59
N VAL A 618 17.19 -21.26 -9.33
CA VAL A 618 17.57 -20.75 -8.00
C VAL A 618 17.00 -19.35 -7.81
N ASP A 619 16.38 -19.09 -6.65
CA ASP A 619 15.78 -17.80 -6.30
C ASP A 619 16.78 -16.83 -5.65
N ALA A 620 16.35 -15.60 -5.32
CA ALA A 620 17.24 -14.58 -4.75
C ALA A 620 17.81 -14.97 -3.37
N ASP A 621 17.07 -15.74 -2.57
CA ASP A 621 17.51 -16.24 -1.27
C ASP A 621 18.48 -17.42 -1.38
N GLY A 622 18.57 -18.03 -2.56
CA GLY A 622 19.41 -19.20 -2.83
C GLY A 622 18.68 -20.54 -2.65
N ASN A 623 17.34 -20.54 -2.50
CA ASN A 623 16.58 -21.78 -2.56
C ASN A 623 16.56 -22.28 -4.01
N ALA A 624 16.54 -23.60 -4.19
CA ALA A 624 16.63 -24.21 -5.52
C ALA A 624 15.45 -25.11 -5.81
N LEU A 625 15.01 -25.15 -7.05
CA LEU A 625 14.05 -26.12 -7.57
C LEU A 625 14.73 -26.90 -8.70
N ALA A 626 14.84 -28.22 -8.53
CA ALA A 626 15.37 -29.14 -9.52
C ALA A 626 14.25 -30.05 -10.04
N ILE A 627 14.31 -30.37 -11.33
CA ILE A 627 13.32 -31.16 -12.04
C ILE A 627 14.02 -32.12 -13.02
N TRP A 628 13.50 -33.33 -13.19
CA TRP A 628 14.07 -34.34 -14.08
C TRP A 628 13.02 -35.30 -14.62
N ILE A 629 13.34 -35.96 -15.73
CA ILE A 629 12.54 -37.05 -16.29
C ILE A 629 13.04 -38.36 -15.68
N ASP A 630 12.15 -39.13 -15.06
CA ASP A 630 12.46 -40.39 -14.37
C ASP A 630 11.69 -41.54 -15.04
N SER A 631 12.39 -42.51 -15.66
CA SER A 631 11.74 -43.58 -16.42
C SER A 631 11.37 -44.74 -15.51
N THR A 632 10.07 -45.03 -15.42
CA THR A 632 9.50 -46.09 -14.57
C THR A 632 8.90 -47.23 -15.40
N ASP A 633 8.53 -48.34 -14.75
CA ASP A 633 7.84 -49.45 -15.42
C ASP A 633 6.47 -49.08 -16.01
N GLY A 634 5.86 -47.98 -15.52
CA GLY A 634 4.59 -47.45 -16.03
C GLY A 634 4.70 -46.34 -17.09
N GLY A 635 5.91 -45.98 -17.52
CA GLY A 635 6.18 -44.79 -18.33
C GLY A 635 7.07 -43.77 -17.60
N ASP A 636 7.31 -42.63 -18.23
CA ASP A 636 8.13 -41.57 -17.65
C ASP A 636 7.35 -40.78 -16.61
N ARG A 637 8.05 -40.18 -15.65
CA ARG A 637 7.49 -39.17 -14.74
C ARG A 637 8.34 -37.93 -14.74
N LEU A 638 7.69 -36.78 -14.77
CA LEU A 638 8.36 -35.53 -14.48
C LEU A 638 8.43 -35.39 -12.97
N ARG A 639 9.63 -35.52 -12.40
CA ARG A 639 9.91 -35.49 -10.96
C ARG A 639 10.56 -34.18 -10.58
N TRP A 640 10.33 -33.71 -9.35
CA TRP A 640 10.99 -32.53 -8.82
C TRP A 640 11.38 -32.67 -7.36
N SER A 641 12.31 -31.82 -6.91
CA SER A 641 12.66 -31.60 -5.52
C SER A 641 13.01 -30.13 -5.30
N ARG A 642 12.89 -29.64 -4.06
CA ARG A 642 13.24 -28.27 -3.66
C ARG A 642 14.28 -28.29 -2.53
N SER A 643 15.30 -27.45 -2.65
CA SER A 643 16.22 -27.12 -1.55
C SER A 643 15.81 -25.80 -0.92
N THR A 644 15.94 -25.70 0.41
CA THR A 644 15.77 -24.44 1.15
C THR A 644 16.99 -24.17 2.00
N GLY A 645 17.50 -22.93 1.95
CA GLY A 645 18.68 -22.50 2.74
C GLY A 645 19.97 -23.31 2.51
N ASN A 646 20.16 -23.96 1.35
CA ASN A 646 21.29 -24.85 1.01
C ASN A 646 21.51 -26.09 1.92
N THR A 647 20.71 -26.31 2.96
CA THR A 647 20.96 -27.36 3.97
C THR A 647 20.41 -28.75 3.60
N GLY A 648 19.59 -28.88 2.57
CA GLY A 648 19.08 -30.17 2.10
C GLY A 648 17.94 -30.05 1.10
N TRP A 649 17.61 -31.18 0.45
CA TRP A 649 16.56 -31.29 -0.57
C TRP A 649 15.33 -32.04 -0.05
N SER A 650 14.15 -31.67 -0.53
CA SER A 650 12.91 -32.39 -0.24
C SER A 650 12.92 -33.79 -0.86
N ALA A 651 12.12 -34.71 -0.32
CA ALA A 651 11.84 -35.98 -0.99
C ALA A 651 11.29 -35.71 -2.41
N PRO A 652 11.72 -36.45 -3.45
CA PRO A 652 11.23 -36.25 -4.80
C PRO A 652 9.73 -36.49 -4.93
N ALA A 653 9.02 -35.56 -5.57
CA ALA A 653 7.59 -35.64 -5.84
C ALA A 653 7.29 -35.64 -7.35
N ASP A 654 6.10 -36.10 -7.74
CA ASP A 654 5.62 -36.02 -9.12
C ASP A 654 5.15 -34.59 -9.45
N VAL A 655 5.56 -34.07 -10.61
CA VAL A 655 4.99 -32.90 -11.30
C VAL A 655 3.89 -33.35 -12.26
N ASP A 656 4.18 -34.42 -13.02
CA ASP A 656 3.22 -35.06 -13.91
C ASP A 656 3.53 -36.54 -14.16
N ALA A 657 2.50 -37.32 -14.42
CA ALA A 657 2.60 -38.72 -14.81
C ALA A 657 2.56 -38.82 -16.34
N ILE A 658 3.72 -39.00 -16.95
CA ILE A 658 3.88 -38.91 -18.40
C ILE A 658 3.88 -40.32 -18.98
N GLY A 659 2.66 -40.83 -19.17
CA GLY A 659 2.43 -42.10 -19.86
C GLY A 659 3.07 -42.10 -21.24
N TRP A 660 3.26 -43.30 -21.81
CA TRP A 660 3.81 -43.45 -23.15
C TRP A 660 3.02 -42.61 -24.17
N PRO A 661 3.64 -41.68 -24.93
CA PRO A 661 5.08 -41.58 -25.22
C PRO A 661 5.87 -40.54 -24.39
N PHE A 662 7.17 -40.79 -24.28
CA PHE A 662 8.21 -40.05 -23.55
C PHE A 662 8.10 -38.51 -23.58
N ALA A 663 8.27 -37.87 -22.42
CA ALA A 663 8.60 -36.45 -22.35
C ALA A 663 10.02 -36.20 -22.89
N ARG A 664 10.20 -35.12 -23.63
CA ARG A 664 11.51 -34.74 -24.20
C ARG A 664 11.70 -33.22 -24.15
N ASN A 665 12.95 -32.80 -24.31
CA ASN A 665 13.37 -31.39 -24.39
C ASN A 665 12.83 -30.55 -23.23
N LEU A 666 13.15 -30.97 -22.00
CA LEU A 666 12.74 -30.27 -20.78
C LEU A 666 13.49 -28.93 -20.62
N ALA A 667 12.74 -27.85 -20.52
CA ALA A 667 13.18 -26.52 -20.13
C ALA A 667 12.58 -26.16 -18.76
N LEU A 668 13.30 -25.32 -18.01
CA LEU A 668 12.87 -24.78 -16.73
C LEU A 668 13.28 -23.31 -16.65
N ALA A 669 12.32 -22.45 -16.34
CA ALA A 669 12.56 -21.06 -16.00
C ALA A 669 12.11 -20.80 -14.56
N GLY A 670 12.75 -19.85 -13.86
CA GLY A 670 12.37 -19.45 -12.51
C GLY A 670 12.62 -17.97 -12.24
N SER A 671 11.89 -17.42 -11.27
CA SER A 671 11.99 -16.02 -10.86
C SER A 671 12.84 -15.84 -9.60
N ALA A 672 13.24 -14.59 -9.35
CA ALA A 672 13.91 -14.19 -8.11
C ALA A 672 13.05 -14.45 -6.86
N GLY A 673 11.72 -14.54 -7.00
CA GLY A 673 10.78 -14.90 -5.93
C GLY A 673 10.54 -16.41 -5.76
N GLY A 674 11.20 -17.26 -6.54
CA GLY A 674 11.13 -18.72 -6.39
C GLY A 674 9.90 -19.40 -7.00
N ASP A 675 9.13 -18.66 -7.81
CA ASP A 675 8.17 -19.21 -8.76
C ASP A 675 8.92 -19.81 -9.97
N ALA A 676 8.32 -20.77 -10.66
CA ALA A 676 8.97 -21.45 -11.79
C ALA A 676 7.98 -21.91 -12.85
N ALA A 677 8.49 -22.29 -14.01
CA ALA A 677 7.72 -22.92 -15.09
C ALA A 677 8.54 -24.04 -15.73
N ALA A 678 8.03 -25.26 -15.62
CA ALA A 678 8.52 -26.39 -16.38
C ALA A 678 7.84 -26.39 -17.75
N VAL A 679 8.61 -26.55 -18.82
CA VAL A 679 8.11 -26.61 -20.19
C VAL A 679 8.72 -27.83 -20.87
N TRP A 680 7.91 -28.66 -21.52
CA TRP A 680 8.38 -29.88 -22.17
C TRP A 680 7.56 -30.21 -23.42
N MET A 681 8.12 -31.10 -24.23
CA MET A 681 7.45 -31.71 -25.37
C MET A 681 6.77 -33.02 -24.93
N LEU A 682 5.49 -33.18 -25.28
CA LEU A 682 4.70 -34.38 -25.01
C LEU A 682 3.80 -34.69 -26.22
N ARG A 683 3.61 -35.98 -26.51
CA ARG A 683 2.69 -36.42 -27.56
C ARG A 683 1.24 -36.09 -27.20
N ASP A 684 0.55 -35.45 -28.13
CA ASP A 684 -0.87 -35.17 -28.05
C ASP A 684 -1.70 -36.35 -28.59
N GLY A 685 -3.01 -36.37 -28.30
CA GLY A 685 -3.93 -37.42 -28.72
C GLY A 685 -4.12 -37.50 -30.24
N ASP A 686 -3.70 -36.47 -30.99
CA ASP A 686 -3.70 -36.43 -32.46
C ASP A 686 -2.43 -37.05 -33.09
N GLY A 687 -1.55 -37.63 -32.27
CA GLY A 687 -0.33 -38.31 -32.68
C GLY A 687 0.85 -37.39 -33.01
N LYS A 688 0.77 -36.08 -32.75
CA LYS A 688 1.87 -35.11 -32.94
C LYS A 688 2.47 -34.68 -31.61
N ASP A 689 3.70 -34.19 -31.64
CA ASP A 689 4.34 -33.62 -30.45
C ASP A 689 3.84 -32.18 -30.22
N ALA A 690 3.55 -31.84 -28.97
CA ALA A 690 3.03 -30.55 -28.55
C ALA A 690 3.84 -29.98 -27.36
N ILE A 691 3.84 -28.65 -27.21
CA ILE A 691 4.51 -27.98 -26.10
C ILE A 691 3.52 -27.74 -24.97
N TRP A 692 3.91 -28.20 -23.79
CA TRP A 692 3.12 -28.13 -22.57
C TRP A 692 3.92 -27.46 -21.46
N THR A 693 3.20 -26.88 -20.50
CA THR A 693 3.79 -26.30 -19.30
C THR A 693 2.97 -26.61 -18.05
N ARG A 694 3.66 -26.68 -16.91
CA ARG A 694 3.09 -26.47 -15.58
C ARG A 694 3.87 -25.35 -14.93
N ARG A 695 3.15 -24.46 -14.26
CA ARG A 695 3.74 -23.36 -13.50
C ARG A 695 3.73 -23.70 -12.01
N PHE A 696 4.84 -23.43 -11.35
CA PHE A 696 5.02 -23.57 -9.92
C PHE A 696 4.89 -22.18 -9.27
N SER A 697 4.10 -22.09 -8.21
CA SER A 697 4.07 -20.93 -7.32
C SER A 697 4.54 -21.32 -5.92
N THR A 698 5.28 -20.45 -5.24
CA THR A 698 5.72 -20.70 -3.85
C THR A 698 4.54 -20.89 -2.88
N ALA A 699 3.40 -20.23 -3.13
CA ALA A 699 2.20 -20.32 -2.31
C ALA A 699 1.29 -21.53 -2.63
N GLY A 700 1.26 -22.01 -3.88
CA GLY A 700 0.29 -23.00 -4.36
C GLY A 700 0.88 -24.30 -4.92
N GLY A 701 2.20 -24.40 -5.07
CA GLY A 701 2.85 -25.54 -5.72
C GLY A 701 2.66 -25.54 -7.25
N TRP A 702 2.71 -26.72 -7.86
CA TRP A 702 2.49 -26.91 -9.30
C TRP A 702 1.00 -26.80 -9.66
N GLY A 703 0.69 -25.90 -10.58
CA GLY A 703 -0.64 -25.70 -11.14
C GLY A 703 -1.07 -26.74 -12.18
N ALA A 704 -2.14 -26.40 -12.89
CA ALA A 704 -2.70 -27.21 -13.97
C ALA A 704 -1.72 -27.38 -15.13
N LEU A 705 -1.94 -28.44 -15.91
CA LEU A 705 -1.25 -28.69 -17.18
C LEU A 705 -1.84 -27.79 -18.27
N GLU A 706 -1.01 -26.95 -18.89
CA GLU A 706 -1.42 -25.94 -19.88
C GLU A 706 -0.72 -26.18 -21.23
N ARG A 707 -1.47 -26.09 -22.33
CA ARG A 707 -0.96 -26.29 -23.70
C ARG A 707 -0.52 -24.97 -24.33
N LEU A 708 0.70 -24.92 -24.85
CA LEU A 708 1.29 -23.69 -25.41
C LEU A 708 1.30 -23.63 -26.94
N SER A 709 1.56 -24.77 -27.60
CA SER A 709 1.55 -24.86 -29.06
C SER A 709 0.13 -24.81 -29.64
N THR A 710 0.02 -24.74 -30.97
CA THR A 710 -1.25 -24.82 -31.72
C THR A 710 -1.70 -26.28 -31.90
N VAL A 711 -3.01 -26.55 -31.89
CA VAL A 711 -3.57 -27.91 -32.07
C VAL A 711 -3.39 -28.37 -33.52
N GLY A 712 -3.12 -29.65 -33.76
CA GLY A 712 -2.94 -30.17 -35.13
C GLY A 712 -1.58 -29.89 -35.76
N ARG A 713 -0.66 -29.21 -35.05
CA ARG A 713 0.71 -28.88 -35.48
C ARG A 713 1.73 -29.70 -34.71
N TRP A 714 2.83 -30.06 -35.36
CA TRP A 714 4.02 -30.55 -34.68
C TRP A 714 4.71 -29.37 -33.99
N ALA A 715 5.11 -29.55 -32.73
CA ALA A 715 5.81 -28.53 -31.99
C ALA A 715 6.93 -29.16 -31.13
N GLU A 716 8.13 -28.60 -31.23
CA GLU A 716 9.34 -29.18 -30.65
C GLU A 716 10.32 -28.11 -30.13
N SER A 717 11.38 -28.59 -29.48
CA SER A 717 12.51 -27.78 -29.00
C SER A 717 12.10 -26.52 -28.20
N PRO A 718 11.29 -26.64 -27.13
CA PRO A 718 10.91 -25.49 -26.33
C PRO A 718 12.10 -24.90 -25.57
N ASN A 719 12.14 -23.57 -25.46
CA ASN A 719 12.97 -22.84 -24.52
C ASN A 719 12.09 -21.95 -23.65
N ALA A 720 12.51 -21.69 -22.41
CA ALA A 720 11.78 -20.89 -21.44
C ALA A 720 12.73 -19.99 -20.66
N ALA A 721 12.34 -18.74 -20.46
CA ALA A 721 13.04 -17.79 -19.61
C ALA A 721 12.02 -16.94 -18.84
N MET A 722 12.38 -16.53 -17.62
CA MET A 722 11.50 -15.80 -16.71
C MET A 722 12.31 -14.69 -16.04
N ASN A 723 11.73 -13.50 -15.89
CA ASN A 723 12.40 -12.41 -15.17
C ASN A 723 12.12 -12.48 -13.65
N ALA A 724 12.71 -11.55 -12.92
CA ALA A 724 12.54 -11.44 -11.46
C ALA A 724 11.07 -11.28 -11.00
N SER A 725 10.21 -10.66 -11.81
CA SER A 725 8.79 -10.45 -11.49
C SER A 725 7.85 -11.60 -11.91
N GLY A 726 8.39 -12.69 -12.45
CA GLY A 726 7.60 -13.85 -12.87
C GLY A 726 6.96 -13.73 -14.27
N ARG A 727 7.32 -12.70 -15.06
CA ARG A 727 6.97 -12.68 -16.49
C ARG A 727 7.75 -13.79 -17.18
N LEU A 728 7.00 -14.75 -17.72
CA LEU A 728 7.50 -15.93 -18.41
C LEU A 728 7.40 -15.71 -19.92
N VAL A 729 8.46 -16.06 -20.64
CA VAL A 729 8.44 -16.21 -22.10
C VAL A 729 8.80 -17.64 -22.42
N VAL A 730 8.08 -18.22 -23.38
CA VAL A 730 8.36 -19.54 -23.94
C VAL A 730 8.45 -19.41 -25.45
N SER A 731 9.49 -19.98 -26.06
CA SER A 731 9.65 -20.07 -27.53
C SER A 731 9.80 -21.52 -27.97
N TRP A 732 9.38 -21.85 -29.20
CA TRP A 732 9.44 -23.20 -29.74
C TRP A 732 9.39 -23.24 -31.28
N LYS A 733 9.82 -24.36 -31.87
CA LYS A 733 9.63 -24.67 -33.28
C LYS A 733 8.23 -25.22 -33.47
N GLN A 734 7.47 -24.72 -34.44
CA GLN A 734 6.16 -25.26 -34.78
C GLN A 734 5.97 -25.40 -36.28
N SER A 735 5.33 -26.50 -36.70
CA SER A 735 5.01 -26.73 -38.10
C SER A 735 3.92 -25.80 -38.64
N ASP A 736 4.01 -25.55 -39.94
CA ASP A 736 3.07 -24.79 -40.74
C ASP A 736 1.74 -25.53 -40.96
N GLU A 737 0.91 -24.98 -41.84
CA GLU A 737 -0.41 -25.52 -42.16
C GLU A 737 -0.37 -26.92 -42.78
N THR A 738 0.67 -27.19 -43.57
CA THR A 738 0.90 -28.45 -44.28
C THR A 738 1.71 -29.48 -43.48
N ASN A 739 2.16 -29.13 -42.27
CA ASN A 739 3.08 -29.93 -41.45
C ASN A 739 4.42 -30.28 -42.13
N SER A 740 4.91 -29.41 -43.03
CA SER A 740 6.12 -29.62 -43.83
C SER A 740 7.25 -28.64 -43.54
N ILE A 741 6.96 -27.50 -42.90
CA ILE A 741 7.91 -26.40 -42.63
C ILE A 741 7.79 -25.98 -41.16
N TYR A 742 8.91 -25.89 -40.44
CA TYR A 742 8.94 -25.40 -39.05
C TYR A 742 9.29 -23.93 -38.97
N GLN A 743 8.57 -23.19 -38.13
CA GLN A 743 8.66 -21.74 -37.92
C GLN A 743 8.94 -21.41 -36.44
N THR A 744 9.46 -20.21 -36.16
CA THR A 744 9.68 -19.71 -34.80
C THR A 744 8.40 -19.14 -34.21
N TRP A 745 8.00 -19.65 -33.05
CA TRP A 745 6.86 -19.18 -32.27
C TRP A 745 7.29 -18.80 -30.86
N ALA A 746 6.57 -17.85 -30.26
CA ALA A 746 6.71 -17.52 -28.85
C ALA A 746 5.37 -17.15 -28.21
N ARG A 747 5.31 -17.29 -26.89
CA ARG A 747 4.17 -16.90 -26.06
C ARG A 747 4.66 -16.28 -24.75
N VAL A 748 3.98 -15.24 -24.31
CA VAL A 748 4.32 -14.48 -23.11
C VAL A 748 3.22 -14.66 -22.07
N HIS A 749 3.61 -14.73 -20.80
CA HIS A 749 2.72 -14.73 -19.65
C HIS A 749 3.18 -13.70 -18.63
N ASP A 750 2.35 -12.69 -18.36
CA ASP A 750 2.61 -11.60 -17.40
C ASP A 750 1.48 -11.42 -16.37
N GLY A 751 0.79 -12.53 -16.06
CA GLY A 751 -0.38 -12.62 -15.19
C GLY A 751 -1.50 -13.40 -15.88
N THR A 752 -1.57 -13.25 -17.21
CA THR A 752 -2.35 -14.06 -18.14
C THR A 752 -1.48 -14.45 -19.34
N TRP A 753 -1.84 -15.50 -20.06
CA TRP A 753 -1.19 -15.81 -21.34
C TRP A 753 -1.67 -14.85 -22.44
N HIS A 754 -0.71 -14.23 -23.13
CA HIS A 754 -0.93 -13.64 -24.45
C HIS A 754 -1.14 -14.74 -25.49
N ASP A 755 -1.66 -14.40 -26.67
CA ASP A 755 -1.74 -15.34 -27.78
C ASP A 755 -0.35 -15.81 -28.23
N ALA A 756 -0.28 -17.04 -28.74
CA ALA A 756 0.94 -17.55 -29.37
C ALA A 756 1.18 -16.80 -30.68
N GLN A 757 2.35 -16.20 -30.83
CA GLN A 757 2.72 -15.38 -32.00
C GLN A 757 3.84 -16.04 -32.79
N ARG A 758 3.74 -16.03 -34.12
CA ARG A 758 4.80 -16.44 -35.04
C ARG A 758 5.77 -15.27 -35.24
N LEU A 759 7.06 -15.52 -35.06
CA LEU A 759 8.12 -14.51 -35.19
C LEU A 759 8.73 -14.46 -36.60
N ALA A 760 8.76 -15.59 -37.30
CA ALA A 760 9.26 -15.70 -38.67
C ALA A 760 8.21 -15.22 -39.70
N SER A 761 8.63 -14.37 -40.65
CA SER A 761 7.74 -13.76 -41.65
C SER A 761 8.18 -13.97 -43.11
N SER A 762 9.28 -14.69 -43.37
CA SER A 762 9.73 -15.00 -44.73
C SER A 762 8.85 -16.10 -45.38
N SER A 763 8.65 -16.02 -46.69
CA SER A 763 7.67 -16.83 -47.42
C SER A 763 8.16 -18.23 -47.77
N GLN A 764 7.38 -19.24 -47.39
CA GLN A 764 7.25 -20.59 -47.98
C GLN A 764 8.49 -21.52 -48.14
N ASP A 765 9.74 -21.07 -48.01
CA ASP A 765 10.94 -21.94 -48.09
C ASP A 765 11.80 -21.96 -46.82
N GLY A 766 11.54 -21.05 -45.87
CA GLY A 766 12.32 -20.91 -44.63
C GLY A 766 12.10 -22.07 -43.64
N ARG A 767 13.01 -23.05 -43.59
CA ARG A 767 13.05 -24.05 -42.50
C ARG A 767 13.84 -23.48 -41.33
N VAL A 768 13.36 -23.57 -40.09
CA VAL A 768 14.19 -23.18 -38.95
C VAL A 768 15.16 -24.31 -38.58
N ASP A 769 16.46 -24.10 -38.83
CA ASP A 769 17.49 -25.08 -38.51
C ASP A 769 17.84 -25.07 -37.01
N TRP A 770 18.17 -23.90 -36.43
CA TRP A 770 18.46 -23.77 -34.99
C TRP A 770 17.66 -22.65 -34.30
N GLN A 771 16.92 -23.02 -33.25
CA GLN A 771 16.30 -22.10 -32.27
C GLN A 771 16.83 -22.46 -30.89
N ARG A 772 17.58 -21.55 -30.26
CA ARG A 772 18.21 -21.81 -28.96
C ARG A 772 18.32 -20.61 -28.03
N ALA A 773 18.36 -19.39 -28.55
CA ALA A 773 18.48 -18.20 -27.71
C ALA A 773 17.11 -17.59 -27.35
N LEU A 774 16.84 -17.50 -26.06
CA LEU A 774 15.77 -16.73 -25.46
C LEU A 774 16.31 -16.07 -24.19
N ALA A 775 16.08 -14.77 -24.02
CA ALA A 775 16.38 -14.05 -22.78
C ALA A 775 15.26 -13.05 -22.45
N VAL A 776 15.07 -12.76 -21.15
CA VAL A 776 14.10 -11.78 -20.64
C VAL A 776 14.83 -10.87 -19.66
N GLY A 777 14.76 -9.55 -19.89
CA GLY A 777 15.35 -8.52 -19.06
C GLY A 777 14.52 -8.20 -17.82
N ALA A 778 15.06 -7.34 -16.95
CA ALA A 778 14.43 -7.00 -15.67
C ALA A 778 13.05 -6.34 -15.85
N SER A 779 12.90 -5.45 -16.84
CA SER A 779 11.60 -4.81 -17.17
C SER A 779 10.55 -5.77 -17.71
N GLY A 780 10.98 -6.95 -18.17
CA GLY A 780 10.14 -7.88 -18.92
C GLY A 780 10.22 -7.74 -20.44
N ARG A 781 11.10 -6.87 -20.97
CA ARG A 781 11.55 -6.92 -22.38
C ARG A 781 12.15 -8.29 -22.67
N ALA A 782 11.88 -8.89 -23.82
CA ALA A 782 12.45 -10.19 -24.18
C ALA A 782 13.06 -10.19 -25.57
N VAL A 783 13.94 -11.17 -25.85
CA VAL A 783 14.54 -11.39 -27.18
C VAL A 783 14.57 -12.89 -27.49
N VAL A 784 14.19 -13.25 -28.71
CA VAL A 784 14.32 -14.62 -29.26
C VAL A 784 15.20 -14.55 -30.49
N LEU A 785 16.20 -15.44 -30.59
CA LEU A 785 17.09 -15.55 -31.75
C LEU A 785 17.00 -16.93 -32.42
N TRP A 786 17.05 -16.94 -33.75
CA TRP A 786 16.99 -18.16 -34.57
C TRP A 786 17.75 -18.01 -35.88
N SER A 787 18.23 -19.13 -36.44
CA SER A 787 18.66 -19.19 -37.84
C SER A 787 17.52 -19.69 -38.74
N GLU A 788 17.38 -19.08 -39.92
CA GLU A 788 16.49 -19.55 -40.99
C GLU A 788 17.32 -20.19 -42.10
N TYR A 789 16.96 -21.39 -42.53
CA TYR A 789 17.49 -22.04 -43.72
C TYR A 789 16.82 -21.46 -44.96
N SER A 790 17.60 -20.83 -45.84
CA SER A 790 17.14 -20.43 -47.18
C SER A 790 17.44 -21.52 -48.21
N SER A 791 16.87 -21.45 -49.41
CA SER A 791 17.14 -22.41 -50.50
C SER A 791 18.52 -22.27 -51.17
N GLY A 792 19.49 -21.65 -50.47
CA GLY A 792 20.90 -21.55 -50.81
C GLY A 792 21.79 -21.97 -49.63
N SER A 793 23.10 -21.65 -49.68
CA SER A 793 24.06 -21.98 -48.61
C SER A 793 24.06 -21.00 -47.42
N ASP A 794 23.22 -19.96 -47.47
CA ASP A 794 23.14 -18.90 -46.47
C ASP A 794 21.99 -19.15 -45.48
N GLU A 795 22.32 -19.13 -44.19
CA GLU A 795 21.37 -19.30 -43.09
C GLU A 795 21.40 -18.05 -42.20
N PRO A 796 20.65 -16.98 -42.54
CA PRO A 796 20.69 -15.73 -41.78
C PRO A 796 20.31 -15.92 -40.31
N LEU A 797 21.01 -15.21 -39.43
CA LEU A 797 20.67 -15.09 -38.02
C LEU A 797 19.71 -13.92 -37.81
N LEU A 798 18.55 -14.19 -37.23
CA LEU A 798 17.49 -13.23 -36.96
C LEU A 798 17.21 -13.09 -35.46
N GLY A 799 16.65 -11.95 -35.06
CA GLY A 799 16.14 -11.72 -33.72
C GLY A 799 14.89 -10.84 -33.70
N ALA A 800 13.95 -11.15 -32.81
CA ALA A 800 12.75 -10.36 -32.54
C ALA A 800 12.63 -10.04 -31.04
N PHE A 801 12.03 -8.90 -30.72
CA PHE A 801 11.90 -8.37 -29.37
C PHE A 801 10.44 -8.32 -28.90
N TRP A 802 10.21 -8.65 -27.64
CA TRP A 802 9.01 -8.24 -26.91
C TRP A 802 9.33 -6.98 -26.12
N PRO A 803 8.46 -5.95 -26.12
CA PRO A 803 8.73 -4.67 -25.46
C PRO A 803 8.59 -4.71 -23.92
#